data_AF-Q1GNE7-F1
#
_entry.id   AF-Q1GNE7-F1
#
_cell.length_a   1.000
_cell.length_b   1.000
_cell.length_c   1.000
_cell.angle_alpha   90.00
_cell.angle_beta   90.00
_cell.angle_gamma   90.00
#
_symmetry.space_group_name_H-M   'P 1'
#
loop_
_entity.id
_entity.type
_entity.pdbx_description
1 polymer ?
#
loop_
_entity_poly.entity_id
_entity_poly.type
_entity_poly.pdbx_seq_one_letter_code
_entity_poly.pdbx_strand_id
1 'polypeptide(L)'
;MPGSTCGSPTFRLLGDFAVEPALLAPHGRKARALLARLALADGPLSRDRLSALLWSHRAEPQAHASLRQCLMELKAWTRASPPLLHADRDAIAIDHAHVADDVSLLLSACACDDADAVLRWLPADEVALLADLDGVDEAFDDWLAAERARNTEVVVREVLAMAERLLVAGDIDGSLRVADRMTRFDPCSEHAARLVMQARWQAGDDDGVRHAWHRLEDAVARGLDGRPSPETARLYHRLMDEPSCRSNEVALQTGKKPPPDRRTHRIATVAATVAAFGLMSADAPREGGGEPAMMTPTVRIEPVVSRNHGMIELGFADALAGDFVRLANASGGLVRILDGEAVGRGDFIVRVAINRDDGNLTSESRVVDARSGAILWSSRLSGSPRDLTRLREQTAVSVAAVIDCALRLNDGQAALAADADRRAQVFAICDAHDDQDGARAVALLERFAARWPGDRVALGQLALARAKLIFGEAETAEQERQRQLAIRAARRALANDPANVYAMVALSQAGRRERYMVDGLPMLKRALSVDPRFSTALMLQATGLFQAGYVAASVRPSIDAANADPTSIVRALAVVRRLAAAGRMKEAWDRLDAVAAVWPDHPDLVEHRYRLTLEQPDRVRAAALVASSGVDDRWRLDRLILQQVATGRQDSAALDAAAEIEYSRLPAAAYQLAALYTRIGDIRRALIWLDRAPVRQTSGQWSLLYWPSVAPLRREPRFFAKMAQLGLVDYWRRENRWPDFCREPGLRYDCRREADRLVAAGRAVNAGNAAFR
;
A
#
# COMPACT_ATOMS: atom_id res chain seq x y z
N MET A 1 38.66 21.40 28.31
CA MET A 1 38.84 20.42 27.24
C MET A 1 37.48 20.18 26.60
N PRO A 2 37.24 20.65 25.35
CA PRO A 2 35.98 20.39 24.66
C PRO A 2 36.04 18.95 24.14
N GLY A 3 35.38 18.03 24.86
CA GLY A 3 35.37 16.61 24.53
C GLY A 3 34.39 16.32 23.42
N SER A 4 34.92 16.01 22.24
CA SER A 4 34.37 15.25 21.10
C SER A 4 32.86 14.98 21.11
N THR A 5 32.17 15.47 20.08
CA THR A 5 30.86 14.99 19.63
C THR A 5 30.92 13.48 19.40
N CYS A 6 30.56 12.70 20.41
CA CYS A 6 30.36 11.26 20.29
C CYS A 6 29.09 11.06 19.44
N GLY A 7 29.18 10.30 18.36
CA GLY A 7 27.99 9.92 17.57
C GLY A 7 26.96 9.23 18.47
N SER A 8 25.68 9.32 18.09
CA SER A 8 24.60 8.58 18.76
C SER A 8 24.97 7.10 18.86
N PRO A 9 24.78 6.46 20.04
CA PRO A 9 25.11 5.06 20.20
C PRO A 9 24.32 4.20 19.22
N THR A 10 25.02 3.26 18.59
CA THR A 10 24.45 2.35 17.60
C THR A 10 24.49 0.92 18.13
N PHE A 11 23.34 0.25 18.11
CA PHE A 11 23.18 -1.15 18.44
C PHE A 11 23.50 -2.02 17.23
N ARG A 12 24.32 -3.06 17.47
CA ARG A 12 24.47 -4.20 16.56
C ARG A 12 23.57 -5.31 17.05
N LEU A 13 22.50 -5.59 16.31
CA LEU A 13 21.52 -6.61 16.62
C LEU A 13 21.59 -7.76 15.59
N LEU A 14 22.00 -7.47 14.35
CA LEU A 14 22.24 -8.47 13.31
C LEU A 14 23.58 -9.17 13.55
N GLY A 15 23.56 -10.18 14.41
CA GLY A 15 24.72 -10.92 14.87
C GLY A 15 24.87 -10.85 16.38
N ASP A 16 26.11 -10.91 16.87
CA ASP A 16 26.37 -10.75 18.31
C ASP A 16 25.95 -9.35 18.77
N PHE A 17 25.32 -9.29 19.94
CA PHE A 17 24.89 -8.01 20.50
C PHE A 17 26.09 -7.12 20.78
N ALA A 18 26.17 -5.95 20.14
CA ALA A 18 27.18 -4.95 20.48
C ALA A 18 26.57 -3.55 20.55
N VAL A 19 27.26 -2.65 21.24
CA VAL A 19 26.93 -1.22 21.24
C VAL A 19 28.19 -0.46 20.87
N GLU A 20 28.07 0.44 19.91
CA GLU A 20 29.12 1.40 19.55
C GLU A 20 28.75 2.77 20.13
N PRO A 21 29.62 3.46 20.91
CA PRO A 21 30.93 3.00 21.37
C PRO A 21 30.85 1.89 22.44
N ALA A 22 31.81 0.95 22.40
CA ALA A 22 31.85 -0.22 23.27
C ALA A 22 31.85 0.08 24.78
N LEU A 23 32.22 1.30 25.19
CA LEU A 23 32.16 1.74 26.59
C LEU A 23 30.73 1.74 27.16
N LEU A 24 29.71 1.79 26.31
CA LEU A 24 28.31 1.75 26.70
C LEU A 24 27.75 0.32 26.78
N ALA A 25 28.48 -0.69 26.29
CA ALA A 25 28.03 -2.07 26.33
C ALA A 25 28.10 -2.63 27.76
N PRO A 26 26.99 -3.16 28.32
CA PRO A 26 27.01 -3.82 29.62
C PRO A 26 27.78 -5.15 29.55
N HIS A 27 28.38 -5.55 30.68
CA HIS A 27 29.11 -6.81 30.81
C HIS A 27 28.17 -8.00 31.09
N GLY A 28 27.07 -7.78 31.81
CA GLY A 28 26.11 -8.83 32.16
C GLY A 28 25.25 -9.27 30.97
N ARG A 29 25.19 -10.58 30.69
CA ARG A 29 24.33 -11.13 29.62
C ARG A 29 22.86 -10.72 29.74
N LYS A 30 22.30 -10.69 30.96
CA LYS A 30 20.91 -10.22 31.19
C LYS A 30 20.73 -8.71 30.99
N ALA A 31 21.77 -7.90 31.22
CA ALA A 31 21.73 -6.47 30.92
C ALA A 31 21.84 -6.21 29.41
N ARG A 32 22.64 -7.01 28.68
CA ARG A 32 22.69 -7.02 27.20
C ARG A 32 21.34 -7.42 26.60
N ALA A 33 20.75 -8.51 27.09
CA ALA A 33 19.41 -8.98 26.70
C ALA A 33 18.32 -7.95 26.99
N LEU A 34 18.37 -7.26 28.14
CA LEU A 34 17.47 -6.16 28.46
C LEU A 34 17.56 -5.02 27.45
N LEU A 35 18.78 -4.55 27.14
CA LEU A 35 18.97 -3.49 26.16
C LEU A 35 18.53 -3.91 24.75
N ALA A 36 18.88 -5.12 24.32
CA ALA A 36 18.46 -5.67 23.04
C ALA A 36 16.93 -5.74 22.93
N ARG A 37 16.26 -6.20 23.99
CA ARG A 37 14.81 -6.25 24.06
C ARG A 37 14.17 -4.87 23.99
N LEU A 38 14.80 -3.85 24.58
CA LEU A 38 14.32 -2.47 24.54
C LEU A 38 14.57 -1.83 23.17
N ALA A 39 15.69 -2.12 22.52
CA ALA A 39 16.00 -1.64 21.17
C ALA A 39 15.01 -2.19 20.12
N LEU A 40 14.55 -3.43 20.29
CA LEU A 40 13.55 -4.08 19.42
C LEU A 40 12.09 -3.85 19.88
N ALA A 41 11.85 -2.93 20.82
CA ALA A 41 10.49 -2.64 21.28
C ALA A 41 9.91 -1.43 20.55
N ASP A 42 8.66 -1.53 20.09
CA ASP A 42 7.92 -0.39 19.53
C ASP A 42 7.49 0.67 20.58
N GLY A 43 7.91 0.51 21.85
CA GLY A 43 7.56 1.41 22.94
C GLY A 43 7.96 0.93 24.33
N PRO A 44 7.56 1.68 25.39
CA PRO A 44 7.93 1.37 26.77
C PRO A 44 7.45 0.00 27.23
N LEU A 45 8.32 -0.73 27.94
CA LEU A 45 8.00 -2.04 28.51
C LEU A 45 7.87 -1.95 30.03
N SER A 46 6.82 -2.57 30.57
CA SER A 46 6.61 -2.63 32.01
C SER A 46 7.72 -3.44 32.69
N ARG A 47 8.06 -3.08 33.93
CA ARG A 47 9.04 -3.80 34.75
C ARG A 47 8.67 -5.26 34.98
N ASP A 48 7.38 -5.55 35.14
CA ASP A 48 6.86 -6.91 35.37
C ASP A 48 7.08 -7.78 34.13
N ARG A 49 6.74 -7.27 32.95
CA ARG A 49 6.97 -7.95 31.66
C ARG A 49 8.45 -8.24 31.41
N LEU A 50 9.34 -7.29 31.70
CA LEU A 50 10.78 -7.49 31.58
C LEU A 50 11.31 -8.48 32.62
N SER A 51 10.74 -8.47 33.82
CA SER A 51 11.09 -9.40 34.89
C SER A 51 10.68 -10.83 34.55
N ALA A 52 9.46 -11.02 34.04
CA ALA A 52 8.93 -12.31 33.60
C ALA A 52 9.68 -12.87 32.39
N LEU A 53 10.13 -12.00 31.49
CA LEU A 53 10.89 -12.40 30.29
C LEU A 53 12.32 -12.84 30.63
N LEU A 54 13.01 -12.08 31.50
CA LEU A 54 14.44 -12.30 31.77
C LEU A 54 14.70 -13.13 33.02
N TRP A 55 13.69 -13.45 33.84
CA TRP A 55 13.82 -14.28 35.05
C TRP A 55 12.57 -15.12 35.30
N SER A 56 12.12 -15.91 34.31
CA SER A 56 10.84 -16.64 34.35
C SER A 56 10.71 -17.60 35.54
N HIS A 57 11.82 -18.19 36.01
CA HIS A 57 11.83 -19.15 37.13
C HIS A 57 11.93 -18.49 38.52
N ARG A 58 11.96 -17.15 38.62
CA ARG A 58 12.07 -16.45 39.91
C ARG A 58 10.72 -15.89 40.34
N ALA A 59 10.43 -15.99 41.64
CA ALA A 59 9.30 -15.27 42.22
C ALA A 59 9.45 -13.75 42.03
N GLU A 60 8.34 -13.08 41.79
CA GLU A 60 8.26 -11.67 41.38
C GLU A 60 9.13 -10.69 42.21
N PRO A 61 9.18 -10.76 43.56
CA PRO A 61 10.04 -9.86 44.34
C PRO A 61 11.54 -10.04 44.04
N GLN A 62 11.97 -11.27 43.77
CA GLN A 62 13.37 -11.59 43.45
C GLN A 62 13.71 -11.21 42.01
N ALA A 63 12.77 -11.38 41.08
CA ALA A 63 12.92 -10.93 39.69
C ALA A 63 13.06 -9.39 39.62
N HIS A 64 12.24 -8.65 40.37
CA HIS A 64 12.31 -7.18 40.43
C HIS A 64 13.60 -6.67 41.07
N ALA A 65 14.11 -7.35 42.09
CA ALA A 65 15.43 -7.06 42.67
C ALA A 65 16.56 -7.27 41.65
N SER A 66 16.45 -8.33 40.84
CA SER A 66 17.42 -8.64 39.77
C SER A 66 17.39 -7.62 38.63
N LEU A 67 16.18 -7.18 38.23
CA LEU A 67 15.99 -6.09 37.26
C LEU A 67 16.59 -4.78 37.76
N ARG A 68 16.43 -4.47 39.06
CA ARG A 68 17.05 -3.28 39.67
C ARG A 68 18.58 -3.34 39.57
N GLN A 69 19.18 -4.50 39.81
CA GLN A 69 20.63 -4.69 39.69
C GLN A 69 21.09 -4.52 38.23
N CYS A 70 20.36 -5.06 37.26
CA CYS A 70 20.66 -4.85 35.83
C CYS A 70 20.60 -3.36 35.45
N LEU A 71 19.61 -2.61 35.94
CA LEU A 71 19.52 -1.17 35.70
C LEU A 71 20.65 -0.37 36.36
N MET A 72 21.22 -0.84 37.48
CA MET A 72 22.40 -0.22 38.08
C MET A 72 23.64 -0.34 37.18
N GLU A 73 23.74 -1.41 36.40
CA GLU A 73 24.79 -1.58 35.38
C GLU A 73 24.59 -0.61 34.20
N LEU A 74 23.33 -0.34 33.84
CA LEU A 74 22.93 0.60 32.78
C LEU A 74 22.89 2.07 33.22
N LYS A 75 23.59 2.40 34.32
CA LYS A 75 23.61 3.75 34.88
C LYS A 75 24.20 4.80 33.94
N ALA A 76 25.12 4.41 33.06
CA ALA A 76 25.65 5.30 32.02
C ALA A 76 24.56 5.74 31.02
N TRP A 77 23.61 4.85 30.70
CA TRP A 77 22.50 5.12 29.78
C TRP A 77 21.46 6.04 30.39
N THR A 78 21.09 5.78 31.65
CA THR A 78 20.11 6.59 32.39
C THR A 78 20.63 7.97 32.78
N ARG A 79 21.95 8.15 32.88
CA ARG A 79 22.60 9.41 33.26
C ARG A 79 23.21 10.19 32.08
N ALA A 80 23.08 9.69 30.86
CA ALA A 80 23.45 10.43 29.67
C ALA A 80 22.65 11.75 29.59
N SER A 81 23.18 12.73 28.86
CA SER A 81 22.51 14.01 28.64
C SER A 81 22.48 14.31 27.13
N PRO A 82 21.33 14.12 26.45
CA PRO A 82 20.05 13.63 26.99
C PRO A 82 20.09 12.15 27.44
N PRO A 83 19.19 11.69 28.33
CA PRO A 83 19.13 10.29 28.75
C PRO A 83 18.86 9.36 27.58
N LEU A 84 19.64 8.29 27.45
CA LEU A 84 19.47 7.29 26.37
C LEU A 84 18.48 6.19 26.76
N LEU A 85 18.24 6.01 28.06
CA LEU A 85 17.32 5.04 28.63
C LEU A 85 16.50 5.71 29.74
N HIS A 86 15.18 5.65 29.61
CA HIS A 86 14.23 6.12 30.60
C HIS A 86 13.76 4.92 31.44
N ALA A 87 14.00 4.97 32.75
CA ALA A 87 13.52 3.97 33.68
C ALA A 87 12.78 4.66 34.83
N ASP A 88 11.47 4.46 34.89
CA ASP A 88 10.63 4.94 35.99
C ASP A 88 10.16 3.78 36.88
N ARG A 89 9.12 4.04 37.69
CA ARG A 89 8.56 3.04 38.62
C ARG A 89 7.81 1.91 37.92
N ASP A 90 7.27 2.16 36.73
CA ASP A 90 6.32 1.27 36.07
C ASP A 90 6.88 0.73 34.74
N ALA A 91 7.65 1.53 34.01
CA ALA A 91 8.14 1.23 32.68
C ALA A 91 9.62 1.56 32.45
N ILE A 92 10.18 0.91 31.44
CA ILE A 92 11.54 1.09 30.96
C ILE A 92 11.48 1.24 29.44
N ALA A 93 12.14 2.26 28.89
CA ALA A 93 12.16 2.56 27.46
C ALA A 93 13.54 3.06 27.03
N ILE A 94 13.92 2.77 25.78
CA ILE A 94 15.09 3.38 25.15
C ILE A 94 14.66 4.63 24.37
N ASP A 95 15.53 5.64 24.29
CA ASP A 95 15.25 6.85 23.53
C ASP A 95 15.70 6.67 22.07
N HIS A 96 14.79 6.18 21.22
CA HIS A 96 15.02 5.97 19.79
C HIS A 96 15.33 7.25 19.00
N ALA A 97 15.16 8.45 19.58
CA ALA A 97 15.60 9.69 18.94
C ALA A 97 17.12 9.90 19.03
N HIS A 98 17.77 9.29 20.03
CA HIS A 98 19.20 9.45 20.31
C HIS A 98 19.98 8.13 20.23
N VAL A 99 19.30 7.04 19.89
CA VAL A 99 19.84 5.70 19.75
C VAL A 99 19.46 5.16 18.38
N ALA A 100 20.44 4.58 17.67
CA ALA A 100 20.18 3.87 16.41
C ALA A 100 20.45 2.37 16.58
N ASP A 101 19.86 1.55 15.72
CA ASP A 101 20.17 0.13 15.60
C ASP A 101 20.42 -0.24 14.13
N ASP A 102 21.23 -1.26 13.91
CA ASP A 102 21.65 -1.71 12.59
C ASP A 102 20.49 -2.20 11.72
N VAL A 103 19.43 -2.77 12.29
CA VAL A 103 18.22 -3.15 11.56
C VAL A 103 17.52 -1.90 11.01
N SER A 104 17.20 -0.92 11.86
CA SER A 104 16.57 0.34 11.43
C SER A 104 17.41 1.10 10.40
N LEU A 105 18.73 1.14 10.59
CA LEU A 105 19.66 1.77 9.65
C LEU A 105 19.71 1.04 8.30
N LEU A 106 19.68 -0.29 8.32
CA LEU A 106 19.60 -1.13 7.13
C LEU A 106 18.29 -0.88 6.36
N LEU A 107 17.15 -0.86 7.04
CA LEU A 107 15.85 -0.61 6.41
C LEU A 107 15.76 0.81 5.83
N SER A 108 16.30 1.82 6.54
CA SER A 108 16.39 3.18 6.02
C SER A 108 17.31 3.27 4.79
N ALA A 109 18.41 2.53 4.76
CA ALA A 109 19.29 2.46 3.60
C ALA A 109 18.58 1.82 2.40
N CYS A 110 17.77 0.77 2.64
CA CYS A 110 16.92 0.16 1.61
C CYS A 110 15.92 1.15 1.03
N ALA A 111 15.26 1.96 1.86
CA ALA A 111 14.30 2.97 1.40
C ALA A 111 14.93 4.09 0.54
N CYS A 112 16.22 4.36 0.74
CA CYS A 112 16.98 5.38 0.01
C CYS A 112 17.81 4.81 -1.16
N ASP A 113 17.70 3.51 -1.45
CA ASP A 113 18.49 2.79 -2.44
C ASP A 113 20.02 2.96 -2.25
N ASP A 114 20.49 3.08 -1.01
CA ASP A 114 21.91 3.24 -0.66
C ASP A 114 22.59 1.87 -0.50
N ALA A 115 23.13 1.34 -1.60
CA ALA A 115 23.79 0.04 -1.64
C ALA A 115 24.99 -0.07 -0.69
N ASP A 116 25.78 1.01 -0.54
CA ASP A 116 26.98 0.96 0.29
C ASP A 116 26.62 1.00 1.79
N ALA A 117 25.56 1.71 2.17
CA ALA A 117 25.01 1.64 3.52
C ALA A 117 24.40 0.27 3.81
N VAL A 118 23.65 -0.34 2.88
CA VAL A 118 23.13 -1.71 3.04
C VAL A 118 24.27 -2.70 3.25
N LEU A 119 25.32 -2.66 2.44
CA LEU A 119 26.47 -3.56 2.55
C LEU A 119 27.29 -3.37 3.83
N ARG A 120 27.16 -2.21 4.49
CA ARG A 120 27.78 -1.91 5.79
C ARG A 120 27.01 -2.54 6.96
N TRP A 121 25.67 -2.57 6.88
CA TRP A 121 24.81 -3.01 7.99
C TRP A 121 24.35 -4.46 7.85
N LEU A 122 24.23 -4.99 6.63
CA LEU A 122 23.89 -6.38 6.39
C LEU A 122 25.11 -7.30 6.63
N PRO A 123 25.00 -8.32 7.52
CA PRO A 123 26.09 -9.27 7.78
C PRO A 123 26.59 -9.96 6.50
N ALA A 124 27.88 -10.31 6.49
CA ALA A 124 28.52 -10.94 5.33
C ALA A 124 28.08 -12.39 5.09
N ASP A 125 27.70 -13.08 6.16
CA ASP A 125 27.31 -14.49 6.19
C ASP A 125 25.97 -14.63 6.92
N GLU A 126 25.38 -15.83 6.88
CA GLU A 126 24.17 -16.17 7.65
C GLU A 126 24.47 -16.06 9.15
N VAL A 127 23.95 -15.02 9.78
CA VAL A 127 24.09 -14.79 11.21
C VAL A 127 22.71 -14.45 11.81
N ALA A 128 22.35 -15.15 12.87
CA ALA A 128 21.10 -14.92 13.57
C ALA A 128 21.10 -13.58 14.32
N LEU A 129 19.94 -12.95 14.43
CA LEU A 129 19.70 -11.80 15.31
C LEU A 129 20.10 -12.16 16.75
N LEU A 130 20.94 -11.36 17.40
CA LEU A 130 21.42 -11.57 18.78
C LEU A 130 22.00 -12.98 18.99
N ALA A 131 22.94 -13.38 18.13
CA ALA A 131 23.50 -14.74 18.05
C ALA A 131 24.17 -15.23 19.35
N ASP A 132 24.59 -14.35 20.23
CA ASP A 132 25.28 -14.69 21.48
C ASP A 132 24.38 -14.65 22.73
N LEU A 133 23.08 -14.37 22.56
CA LEU A 133 22.11 -14.22 23.65
C LEU A 133 21.19 -15.42 23.87
N ASP A 134 21.48 -16.57 23.25
CA ASP A 134 20.78 -17.82 23.56
C ASP A 134 21.07 -18.32 24.98
N GLY A 135 20.07 -18.95 25.61
CA GLY A 135 20.21 -19.53 26.95
C GLY A 135 20.25 -18.47 28.06
N VAL A 136 19.69 -17.28 27.81
CA VAL A 136 19.58 -16.23 28.83
C VAL A 136 18.48 -16.57 29.86
N ASP A 137 17.34 -17.03 29.35
CA ASP A 137 16.16 -17.50 30.08
C ASP A 137 15.20 -18.16 29.09
N GLU A 138 14.46 -19.21 29.47
CA GLU A 138 13.55 -19.94 28.56
C GLU A 138 12.53 -19.01 27.88
N ALA A 139 11.91 -18.11 28.65
CA ALA A 139 10.95 -17.15 28.12
C ALA A 139 11.59 -16.11 27.17
N PHE A 140 12.86 -15.78 27.40
CA PHE A 140 13.62 -14.90 26.50
C PHE A 140 14.00 -15.61 25.21
N ASP A 141 14.39 -16.88 25.29
CA ASP A 141 14.76 -17.69 24.12
C ASP A 141 13.55 -17.92 23.20
N ASP A 142 12.36 -18.17 23.77
CA ASP A 142 11.10 -18.24 23.01
C ASP A 142 10.77 -16.93 22.28
N TRP A 143 10.92 -15.79 22.98
CA TRP A 143 10.75 -14.49 22.36
C TRP A 143 11.78 -14.24 21.26
N LEU A 144 13.05 -14.58 21.51
CA LEU A 144 14.15 -14.38 20.58
C LEU A 144 13.98 -15.21 19.30
N ALA A 145 13.47 -16.43 19.40
CA ALA A 145 13.13 -17.26 18.24
C ALA A 145 12.06 -16.59 17.36
N ALA A 146 10.98 -16.06 17.97
CA ALA A 146 9.93 -15.34 17.25
C ALA A 146 10.41 -14.00 16.68
N GLU A 147 11.36 -13.33 17.33
CA GLU A 147 11.96 -12.07 16.87
C GLU A 147 12.93 -12.30 15.72
N ARG A 148 13.74 -13.37 15.76
CA ARG A 148 14.61 -13.81 14.66
C ARG A 148 13.81 -14.07 13.38
N ALA A 149 12.73 -14.84 13.46
CA ALA A 149 11.88 -15.13 12.31
C ALA A 149 11.31 -13.84 11.68
N ARG A 150 10.76 -12.93 12.51
CA ARG A 150 10.19 -11.66 12.05
C ARG A 150 11.23 -10.73 11.40
N ASN A 151 12.39 -10.55 12.02
CA ASN A 151 13.41 -9.64 11.50
C ASN A 151 14.06 -10.20 10.23
N THR A 152 14.32 -11.50 10.16
CA THR A 152 14.84 -12.13 8.94
C THR A 152 13.89 -11.92 7.76
N GLU A 153 12.58 -12.13 7.95
CA GLU A 153 11.59 -11.92 6.90
C GLU A 153 11.60 -10.46 6.38
N VAL A 154 11.61 -9.48 7.29
CA VAL A 154 11.62 -8.06 6.94
C VAL A 154 12.91 -7.67 6.22
N VAL A 155 14.08 -8.06 6.75
CA VAL A 155 15.38 -7.75 6.15
C VAL A 155 15.51 -8.34 4.75
N VAL A 156 15.16 -9.61 4.58
CA VAL A 156 15.20 -10.27 3.27
C VAL A 156 14.29 -9.56 2.28
N ARG A 157 13.04 -9.26 2.67
CA ARG A 157 12.07 -8.58 1.79
C ARG A 157 12.56 -7.21 1.33
N GLU A 158 12.98 -6.33 2.24
CA GLU A 158 13.34 -4.96 1.90
C GLU A 158 14.64 -4.87 1.10
N VAL A 159 15.65 -5.68 1.44
CA VAL A 159 16.93 -5.69 0.72
C VAL A 159 16.76 -6.25 -0.70
N LEU A 160 15.95 -7.30 -0.88
CA LEU A 160 15.66 -7.85 -2.22
C LEU A 160 14.87 -6.86 -3.08
N ALA A 161 13.88 -6.18 -2.49
CA ALA A 161 13.14 -5.13 -3.18
C ALA A 161 14.07 -3.98 -3.63
N MET A 162 15.06 -3.61 -2.82
CA MET A 162 16.09 -2.64 -3.22
C MET A 162 16.96 -3.16 -4.36
N ALA A 163 17.47 -4.39 -4.25
CA ALA A 163 18.31 -4.98 -5.28
C ALA A 163 17.58 -5.11 -6.64
N GLU A 164 16.28 -5.39 -6.64
CA GLU A 164 15.44 -5.38 -7.83
C GLU A 164 15.29 -3.97 -8.40
N ARG A 165 15.03 -2.95 -7.57
CA ARG A 165 14.96 -1.55 -8.01
C ARG A 165 16.28 -1.10 -8.65
N LEU A 166 17.42 -1.44 -8.07
CA LEU A 166 18.75 -1.16 -8.63
C LEU A 166 18.93 -1.82 -10.01
N LEU A 167 18.52 -3.09 -10.15
CA LEU A 167 18.61 -3.83 -11.42
C LEU A 167 17.74 -3.18 -12.50
N VAL A 168 16.51 -2.78 -12.15
CA VAL A 168 15.57 -2.11 -13.06
C VAL A 168 16.06 -0.71 -13.45
N ALA A 169 16.72 0.00 -12.52
CA ALA A 169 17.35 1.29 -12.78
C ALA A 169 18.62 1.19 -13.65
N GLY A 170 19.12 -0.02 -13.91
CA GLY A 170 20.34 -0.26 -14.68
C GLY A 170 21.62 -0.17 -13.86
N ASP A 171 21.54 -0.02 -12.53
CA ASP A 171 22.68 -0.15 -11.63
C ASP A 171 22.96 -1.64 -11.38
N ILE A 172 23.52 -2.29 -12.41
CA ILE A 172 23.85 -3.71 -12.41
C ILE A 172 24.84 -4.04 -11.29
N ASP A 173 25.83 -3.16 -11.07
CA ASP A 173 26.86 -3.38 -10.06
C ASP A 173 26.29 -3.25 -8.65
N GLY A 174 25.51 -2.21 -8.37
CA GLY A 174 24.82 -2.05 -7.08
C GLY A 174 23.88 -3.23 -6.79
N SER A 175 23.06 -3.63 -7.76
CA SER A 175 22.18 -4.80 -7.63
C SER A 175 22.97 -6.08 -7.38
N LEU A 176 24.03 -6.33 -8.14
CA LEU A 176 24.86 -7.52 -7.99
C LEU A 176 25.52 -7.58 -6.61
N ARG A 177 26.11 -6.48 -6.12
CA ARG A 177 26.77 -6.45 -4.81
C ARG A 177 25.77 -6.77 -3.69
N VAL A 178 24.58 -6.18 -3.74
CA VAL A 178 23.54 -6.36 -2.71
C VAL A 178 22.91 -7.74 -2.80
N ALA A 179 22.54 -8.20 -3.99
CA ALA A 179 21.95 -9.52 -4.19
C ALA A 179 22.96 -10.65 -3.85
N ASP A 180 24.24 -10.53 -4.22
CA ASP A 180 25.25 -11.53 -3.84
C ASP A 180 25.48 -11.54 -2.33
N ARG A 181 25.44 -10.37 -1.66
CA ARG A 181 25.43 -10.32 -0.19
C ARG A 181 24.23 -11.07 0.40
N MET A 182 23.04 -10.88 -0.17
CA MET A 182 21.84 -11.59 0.29
C MET A 182 21.95 -13.10 0.09
N THR A 183 22.57 -13.59 -1.00
CA THR A 183 22.80 -15.05 -1.18
C THR A 183 23.75 -15.68 -0.16
N ARG A 184 24.47 -14.89 0.64
CA ARG A 184 25.29 -15.39 1.75
C ARG A 184 24.55 -15.30 3.09
N PHE A 185 23.72 -14.27 3.23
CA PHE A 185 22.88 -14.08 4.40
C PHE A 185 21.71 -15.08 4.45
N ASP A 186 21.07 -15.33 3.31
CA ASP A 186 20.05 -16.37 3.12
C ASP A 186 20.44 -17.23 1.90
N PRO A 187 21.25 -18.30 2.11
CA PRO A 187 21.74 -19.15 1.03
C PRO A 187 20.66 -19.87 0.23
N CYS A 188 19.48 -20.10 0.83
CA CYS A 188 18.36 -20.76 0.16
C CYS A 188 17.45 -19.78 -0.58
N SER A 189 17.75 -18.47 -0.56
CA SER A 189 16.97 -17.45 -1.24
C SER A 189 17.04 -17.57 -2.76
N GLU A 190 16.02 -18.23 -3.33
CA GLU A 190 15.88 -18.30 -4.79
C GLU A 190 15.71 -16.92 -5.42
N HIS A 191 15.03 -15.97 -4.75
CA HIS A 191 14.86 -14.61 -5.25
C HIS A 191 16.23 -13.90 -5.35
N ALA A 192 17.07 -13.97 -4.31
CA ALA A 192 18.42 -13.41 -4.35
C ALA A 192 19.25 -14.01 -5.49
N ALA A 193 19.21 -15.33 -5.65
CA ALA A 193 19.92 -16.03 -6.71
C ALA A 193 19.44 -15.63 -8.11
N ARG A 194 18.14 -15.42 -8.32
CA ARG A 194 17.59 -14.92 -9.59
C ARG A 194 18.09 -13.52 -9.92
N LEU A 195 18.14 -12.61 -8.95
CA LEU A 195 18.69 -11.26 -9.13
C LEU A 195 20.19 -11.30 -9.47
N VAL A 196 20.98 -12.14 -8.79
CA VAL A 196 22.40 -12.34 -9.12
C VAL A 196 22.57 -12.86 -10.54
N MET A 197 21.80 -13.87 -10.95
CA MET A 197 21.86 -14.42 -12.31
C MET A 197 21.51 -13.36 -13.36
N GLN A 198 20.44 -12.58 -13.14
CA GLN A 198 20.04 -11.52 -14.07
C GLN A 198 21.08 -10.41 -14.15
N ALA A 199 21.61 -9.95 -13.02
CA ALA A 199 22.65 -8.91 -12.98
C ALA A 199 23.93 -9.37 -13.70
N ARG A 200 24.38 -10.61 -13.46
CA ARG A 200 25.55 -11.19 -14.14
C ARG A 200 25.32 -11.35 -15.65
N TRP A 201 24.14 -11.80 -16.07
CA TRP A 201 23.80 -11.88 -17.49
C TRP A 201 23.77 -10.50 -18.17
N GLN A 202 23.23 -9.47 -17.51
CA GLN A 202 23.29 -8.09 -18.01
C GLN A 202 24.73 -7.54 -18.06
N ALA A 203 25.59 -7.96 -17.14
CA ALA A 203 27.02 -7.64 -17.14
C ALA A 203 27.83 -8.39 -18.21
N GLY A 204 27.27 -9.45 -18.81
CA GLY A 204 27.94 -10.31 -19.79
C GLY A 204 28.79 -11.44 -19.17
N ASP A 205 28.52 -11.83 -17.92
CA ASP A 205 29.25 -12.84 -17.16
C ASP A 205 28.48 -14.18 -17.10
N ASP A 206 28.51 -14.93 -18.21
CA ASP A 206 27.78 -16.21 -18.35
C ASP A 206 28.33 -17.31 -17.44
N ASP A 207 29.65 -17.31 -17.19
CA ASP A 207 30.28 -18.18 -16.18
C ASP A 207 29.74 -17.86 -14.79
N GLY A 208 29.59 -16.58 -14.49
CA GLY A 208 28.99 -16.11 -13.26
C GLY A 208 27.53 -16.52 -13.09
N VAL A 209 26.73 -16.58 -14.17
CA VAL A 209 25.35 -17.09 -14.13
C VAL A 209 25.35 -18.57 -13.73
N ARG A 210 26.22 -19.40 -14.34
CA ARG A 210 26.37 -20.82 -13.98
C ARG A 210 26.80 -21.02 -12.53
N HIS A 211 27.75 -20.22 -12.05
CA HIS A 211 28.18 -20.29 -10.65
C HIS A 211 27.08 -19.90 -9.66
N ALA A 212 26.24 -18.91 -10.00
CA ALA A 212 25.12 -18.53 -9.16
C ALA A 212 24.05 -19.64 -9.10
N TRP A 213 23.77 -20.30 -10.23
CA TRP A 213 22.88 -21.46 -10.30
C TRP A 213 23.37 -22.62 -9.45
N HIS A 214 24.64 -23.05 -9.61
CA HIS A 214 25.18 -24.17 -8.83
C HIS A 214 25.26 -23.88 -7.33
N ARG A 215 25.59 -22.64 -6.93
CA ARG A 215 25.54 -22.24 -5.52
C ARG A 215 24.14 -22.40 -4.92
N LEU A 216 23.09 -22.02 -5.66
CA LEU A 216 21.71 -22.20 -5.22
C LEU A 216 21.33 -23.68 -5.16
N GLU A 217 21.67 -24.47 -6.19
CA GLU A 217 21.44 -25.93 -6.18
C GLU A 217 22.05 -26.59 -4.95
N ASP A 218 23.32 -26.28 -4.67
CA ASP A 218 24.04 -26.82 -3.53
C ASP A 218 23.42 -26.37 -2.19
N ALA A 219 22.95 -25.12 -2.10
CA ALA A 219 22.34 -24.58 -0.88
C ALA A 219 20.96 -25.21 -0.62
N VAL A 220 20.08 -25.25 -1.62
CA VAL A 220 18.73 -25.82 -1.50
C VAL A 220 18.79 -27.34 -1.31
N ALA A 221 19.77 -28.03 -1.91
CA ALA A 221 20.00 -29.47 -1.69
C ALA A 221 20.41 -29.79 -0.24
N ARG A 222 21.02 -28.84 0.49
CA ARG A 222 21.30 -28.96 1.92
C ARG A 222 20.09 -28.59 2.79
N GLY A 223 19.10 -27.89 2.25
CA GLY A 223 17.86 -27.50 2.91
C GLY A 223 16.76 -28.58 2.86
N LEU A 224 15.59 -28.26 3.41
CA LEU A 224 14.46 -29.21 3.58
C LEU A 224 13.76 -29.60 2.26
N ASP A 225 13.91 -28.82 1.17
CA ASP A 225 13.09 -28.95 -0.05
C ASP A 225 13.82 -29.46 -1.32
N GLY A 226 15.11 -29.77 -1.23
CA GLY A 226 15.81 -30.68 -2.13
C GLY A 226 16.06 -30.28 -3.60
N ARG A 227 15.42 -29.25 -4.19
CA ARG A 227 15.74 -28.68 -5.54
C ARG A 227 15.26 -27.23 -5.71
N PRO A 228 15.92 -26.39 -6.53
CA PRO A 228 15.40 -25.08 -6.90
C PRO A 228 14.04 -25.15 -7.60
N SER A 229 13.20 -24.13 -7.43
CA SER A 229 11.87 -24.06 -8.02
C SER A 229 11.87 -24.09 -9.56
N PRO A 230 10.76 -24.52 -10.18
CA PRO A 230 10.63 -24.49 -11.65
C PRO A 230 10.77 -23.08 -12.25
N GLU A 231 10.45 -22.03 -11.49
CA GLU A 231 10.60 -20.65 -11.94
C GLU A 231 12.08 -20.29 -12.10
N THR A 232 12.89 -20.58 -11.08
CA THR A 232 14.33 -20.31 -11.08
C THR A 232 15.07 -21.14 -12.13
N ALA A 233 14.68 -22.42 -12.30
CA ALA A 233 15.21 -23.27 -13.36
C ALA A 233 14.93 -22.73 -14.77
N ARG A 234 13.69 -22.25 -15.03
CA ARG A 234 13.32 -21.64 -16.32
C ARG A 234 14.09 -20.35 -16.58
N LEU A 235 14.37 -19.55 -15.55
CA LEU A 235 15.18 -18.35 -15.69
C LEU A 235 16.60 -18.73 -16.11
N TYR A 236 17.25 -19.66 -15.39
CA TYR A 236 18.60 -20.11 -15.70
C TYR A 236 18.71 -20.61 -17.15
N HIS A 237 17.82 -21.51 -17.58
CA HIS A 237 17.83 -22.01 -18.96
C HIS A 237 17.67 -20.88 -19.99
N ARG A 238 16.75 -19.93 -19.75
CA ARG A 238 16.57 -18.77 -20.65
C ARG A 238 17.84 -17.92 -20.76
N LEU A 239 18.48 -17.62 -19.64
CA LEU A 239 19.70 -16.80 -19.62
C LEU A 239 20.88 -17.51 -20.31
N MET A 240 20.88 -18.85 -20.31
CA MET A 240 21.88 -19.67 -21.00
C MET A 240 21.62 -19.80 -22.51
N ASP A 241 20.35 -19.77 -22.92
CA ASP A 241 19.94 -19.87 -24.34
C ASP A 241 19.98 -18.50 -25.06
N GLU A 242 19.84 -17.40 -24.33
CA GLU A 242 19.88 -16.03 -24.88
C GLU A 242 21.29 -15.43 -24.84
N PRO A 243 21.80 -14.83 -25.94
CA PRO A 243 23.09 -14.14 -25.93
C PRO A 243 23.05 -12.96 -24.95
N SER A 244 24.08 -12.86 -24.10
CA SER A 244 24.19 -11.83 -23.06
C SER A 244 24.04 -10.41 -23.62
N CYS A 245 23.45 -9.50 -22.84
CA CYS A 245 23.02 -8.18 -23.33
C CYS A 245 24.15 -7.37 -24.01
N ARG A 246 25.40 -7.51 -23.55
CA ARG A 246 26.59 -6.87 -24.16
C ARG A 246 27.06 -7.51 -25.46
N SER A 247 26.89 -8.81 -25.64
CA SER A 247 27.25 -9.47 -26.90
C SER A 247 26.30 -9.06 -28.04
N ASN A 248 25.05 -8.70 -27.72
CA ASN A 248 24.12 -8.07 -28.66
C ASN A 248 24.47 -6.62 -29.01
N GLU A 249 24.96 -5.79 -28.08
CA GLU A 249 25.39 -4.41 -28.40
C GLU A 249 26.63 -4.37 -29.31
N VAL A 250 27.58 -5.29 -29.13
CA VAL A 250 28.76 -5.41 -30.02
C VAL A 250 28.37 -5.97 -31.39
N ALA A 251 27.39 -6.88 -31.47
CA ALA A 251 26.87 -7.40 -32.74
C ALA A 251 26.05 -6.35 -33.51
N LEU A 252 25.29 -5.49 -32.81
CA LEU A 252 24.51 -4.41 -33.42
C LEU A 252 25.39 -3.27 -33.99
N GLN A 253 26.62 -3.09 -33.50
CA GLN A 253 27.57 -2.11 -34.05
C GLN A 253 28.35 -2.61 -35.28
N THR A 254 28.33 -3.91 -35.58
CA THR A 254 29.07 -4.51 -36.72
C THR A 254 28.18 -4.94 -37.90
N GLY A 255 26.87 -4.65 -37.82
CA GLY A 255 25.88 -4.93 -38.87
C GLY A 255 26.01 -4.03 -40.11
N LYS A 256 26.74 -4.52 -41.11
CA LYS A 256 26.86 -3.99 -42.47
C LYS A 256 25.48 -3.67 -43.09
N LYS A 257 25.27 -2.42 -43.46
CA LYS A 257 24.09 -1.87 -44.17
C LYS A 257 23.73 -2.72 -45.41
N PRO A 258 22.48 -3.20 -45.58
CA PRO A 258 22.08 -3.83 -46.84
C PRO A 258 21.87 -2.75 -47.93
N PRO A 259 22.13 -3.06 -49.21
CA PRO A 259 22.01 -2.08 -50.29
C PRO A 259 20.54 -1.80 -50.63
N PRO A 260 20.23 -0.64 -51.25
CA PRO A 260 18.87 -0.29 -51.61
C PRO A 260 18.50 -0.99 -52.91
N ASP A 261 17.41 -1.77 -52.92
CA ASP A 261 16.82 -2.22 -54.16
C ASP A 261 15.75 -1.25 -54.65
N ARG A 262 15.90 -0.84 -55.90
CA ARG A 262 14.98 -0.01 -56.68
C ARG A 262 14.12 -0.94 -57.51
N ARG A 263 12.80 -0.87 -57.37
CA ARG A 263 11.89 -0.93 -58.54
C ARG A 263 10.47 -0.50 -58.21
N THR A 264 9.91 0.16 -59.21
CA THR A 264 8.72 0.98 -59.27
C THR A 264 7.55 0.25 -59.94
N HIS A 265 6.33 0.72 -59.65
CA HIS A 265 5.06 0.56 -60.38
C HIS A 265 4.36 -0.84 -60.27
N ARG A 266 3.02 -1.00 -60.25
CA ARG A 266 1.87 -0.21 -60.71
C ARG A 266 0.61 -0.44 -59.87
N ILE A 267 -0.27 0.55 -59.96
CA ILE A 267 -1.70 0.62 -59.62
C ILE A 267 -2.50 -0.53 -60.25
N ALA A 268 -3.51 -1.05 -59.52
CA ALA A 268 -4.76 -1.52 -60.12
C ALA A 268 -5.94 -1.35 -59.14
N THR A 269 -6.86 -0.49 -59.56
CA THR A 269 -8.18 -0.21 -59.03
C THR A 269 -9.14 -1.34 -59.38
N VAL A 270 -10.02 -1.76 -58.46
CA VAL A 270 -11.39 -2.18 -58.80
C VAL A 270 -12.34 -1.66 -57.72
N ALA A 271 -13.24 -0.78 -58.14
CA ALA A 271 -14.45 -0.40 -57.44
C ALA A 271 -15.62 -1.25 -57.95
N ALA A 272 -16.59 -1.56 -57.08
CA ALA A 272 -17.96 -1.89 -57.48
C ALA A 272 -18.95 -1.65 -56.31
N THR A 273 -19.60 -0.49 -56.39
CA THR A 273 -21.02 -0.15 -56.12
C THR A 273 -22.02 -1.30 -56.42
N VAL A 274 -23.26 -1.44 -55.94
CA VAL A 274 -24.31 -0.64 -55.25
C VAL A 274 -25.48 -1.62 -54.99
N ALA A 275 -26.32 -1.42 -53.95
CA ALA A 275 -27.79 -1.52 -54.08
C ALA A 275 -28.52 -1.27 -52.75
N ALA A 276 -29.32 -0.21 -52.72
CA ALA A 276 -30.47 -0.04 -51.84
C ALA A 276 -31.74 -0.18 -52.69
N PHE A 277 -32.74 -0.92 -52.19
CA PHE A 277 -34.21 -0.71 -52.25
C PHE A 277 -35.00 -2.03 -52.34
N GLY A 278 -36.10 -2.11 -51.58
CA GLY A 278 -37.21 -3.03 -51.86
C GLY A 278 -38.02 -3.45 -50.62
N LEU A 279 -39.04 -2.67 -50.25
CA LEU A 279 -40.17 -3.12 -49.45
C LEU A 279 -40.97 -4.20 -50.22
N MET A 280 -41.38 -5.28 -49.55
CA MET A 280 -42.74 -5.83 -49.61
C MET A 280 -43.07 -6.57 -48.32
N SER A 281 -44.36 -6.48 -47.98
CA SER A 281 -45.06 -6.82 -46.74
C SER A 281 -45.52 -8.27 -46.61
N ALA A 282 -45.78 -8.67 -45.35
CA ALA A 282 -46.77 -9.64 -44.85
C ALA A 282 -46.54 -11.11 -45.30
N ASP A 283 -46.23 -12.06 -44.41
CA ASP A 283 -47.06 -12.59 -43.32
C ASP A 283 -46.32 -13.80 -42.72
N ALA A 284 -46.71 -14.21 -41.51
CA ALA A 284 -46.34 -15.42 -40.75
C ALA A 284 -45.47 -15.18 -39.50
N PRO A 285 -45.74 -15.91 -38.39
CA PRO A 285 -45.85 -15.32 -37.05
C PRO A 285 -44.54 -15.23 -36.27
N ARG A 286 -44.50 -14.26 -35.35
CA ARG A 286 -43.51 -14.14 -34.28
C ARG A 286 -43.53 -15.40 -33.39
N GLU A 287 -42.54 -16.26 -33.55
CA GLU A 287 -42.00 -17.01 -32.41
C GLU A 287 -40.82 -16.23 -31.84
N GLY A 288 -40.90 -15.90 -30.56
CA GLY A 288 -39.93 -15.07 -29.87
C GLY A 288 -38.55 -15.72 -29.85
N GLY A 289 -37.64 -15.19 -30.68
CA GLY A 289 -36.21 -15.30 -30.45
C GLY A 289 -35.90 -14.57 -29.15
N GLY A 290 -35.83 -15.32 -28.05
CA GLY A 290 -35.24 -14.84 -26.82
C GLY A 290 -33.82 -14.38 -27.10
N GLU A 291 -33.49 -13.16 -26.68
CA GLU A 291 -32.10 -12.79 -26.43
C GLU A 291 -31.44 -13.93 -25.64
N PRO A 292 -30.22 -14.37 -25.99
CA PRO A 292 -29.53 -15.35 -25.16
C PRO A 292 -29.40 -14.74 -23.77
N ALA A 293 -30.11 -15.35 -22.81
CA ALA A 293 -30.03 -14.97 -21.41
C ALA A 293 -28.55 -14.89 -21.02
N MET A 294 -28.09 -13.70 -20.60
CA MET A 294 -26.74 -13.52 -20.06
C MET A 294 -26.49 -14.61 -19.00
N MET A 295 -25.61 -15.57 -19.29
CA MET A 295 -25.22 -16.58 -18.32
C MET A 295 -24.36 -15.92 -17.24
N THR A 296 -24.89 -15.74 -16.03
CA THR A 296 -24.06 -15.24 -14.92
C THR A 296 -22.92 -16.23 -14.63
N PRO A 297 -21.66 -15.78 -14.54
CA PRO A 297 -20.52 -16.62 -14.18
C PRO A 297 -20.82 -17.37 -12.89
N THR A 298 -20.61 -18.69 -12.89
CA THR A 298 -20.94 -19.54 -11.75
C THR A 298 -19.68 -19.96 -11.01
N VAL A 299 -19.52 -19.56 -9.75
CA VAL A 299 -18.41 -20.00 -8.89
C VAL A 299 -18.93 -21.15 -8.03
N ARG A 300 -18.29 -22.32 -8.13
CA ARG A 300 -18.57 -23.44 -7.23
C ARG A 300 -17.59 -23.39 -6.07
N ILE A 301 -18.11 -23.43 -4.85
CA ILE A 301 -17.29 -23.56 -3.65
C ILE A 301 -17.33 -25.04 -3.26
N GLU A 302 -16.18 -25.70 -3.28
CA GLU A 302 -16.08 -27.07 -2.77
C GLU A 302 -15.99 -27.05 -1.24
N PRO A 303 -16.55 -28.07 -0.56
CA PRO A 303 -16.51 -28.15 0.90
C PRO A 303 -15.07 -28.08 1.39
N VAL A 304 -14.86 -27.30 2.44
CA VAL A 304 -13.53 -27.09 3.03
C VAL A 304 -13.06 -28.43 3.60
N VAL A 305 -11.92 -28.92 3.10
CA VAL A 305 -11.35 -30.18 3.58
C VAL A 305 -10.49 -29.88 4.81
N SER A 306 -10.99 -30.24 5.99
CA SER A 306 -10.18 -30.31 7.21
C SER A 306 -9.32 -31.57 7.17
N ARG A 307 -7.99 -31.42 7.13
CA ARG A 307 -7.09 -32.58 7.13
C ARG A 307 -7.02 -33.28 8.50
N ASN A 308 -7.30 -32.55 9.59
CA ASN A 308 -7.14 -33.05 10.96
C ASN A 308 -8.45 -33.30 11.73
N HIS A 309 -9.62 -33.21 11.08
CA HIS A 309 -10.95 -33.64 11.59
C HIS A 309 -11.37 -33.12 12.99
N GLY A 310 -10.84 -31.98 13.45
CA GLY A 310 -11.25 -31.37 14.72
C GLY A 310 -12.55 -30.57 14.62
N MET A 311 -13.25 -30.42 15.76
CA MET A 311 -14.52 -29.67 15.89
C MET A 311 -14.40 -28.17 15.54
N ILE A 312 -13.19 -27.61 15.66
CA ILE A 312 -12.92 -26.19 15.39
C ILE A 312 -12.86 -25.93 13.88
N GLU A 313 -12.27 -26.86 13.14
CA GLU A 313 -12.05 -26.79 11.70
C GLU A 313 -13.35 -26.96 10.91
N LEU A 314 -14.28 -27.78 11.40
CA LEU A 314 -15.64 -27.90 10.85
C LEU A 314 -16.46 -26.61 11.03
N GLY A 315 -16.36 -25.95 12.20
CA GLY A 315 -17.03 -24.66 12.44
C GLY A 315 -16.48 -23.53 11.57
N PHE A 316 -15.18 -23.54 11.26
CA PHE A 316 -14.57 -22.59 10.33
C PHE A 316 -15.09 -22.79 8.90
N ALA A 317 -15.21 -24.05 8.45
CA ALA A 317 -15.65 -24.40 7.11
C ALA A 317 -17.05 -23.85 6.77
N ASP A 318 -18.04 -24.15 7.61
CA ASP A 318 -19.43 -23.71 7.42
C ASP A 318 -19.54 -22.18 7.48
N ALA A 319 -18.82 -21.58 8.43
CA ALA A 319 -18.82 -20.14 8.61
C ALA A 319 -18.15 -19.43 7.41
N LEU A 320 -17.11 -20.01 6.81
CA LEU A 320 -16.45 -19.46 5.62
C LEU A 320 -17.34 -19.53 4.37
N ALA A 321 -18.04 -20.65 4.17
CA ALA A 321 -19.01 -20.78 3.08
C ALA A 321 -20.10 -19.70 3.18
N GLY A 322 -20.59 -19.43 4.40
CA GLY A 322 -21.51 -18.34 4.68
C GLY A 322 -20.93 -16.95 4.34
N ASP A 323 -19.64 -16.71 4.61
CA ASP A 323 -18.97 -15.44 4.28
C ASP A 323 -18.91 -15.22 2.76
N PHE A 324 -18.60 -16.26 1.99
CA PHE A 324 -18.60 -16.19 0.54
C PHE A 324 -19.97 -15.87 -0.05
N VAL A 325 -21.03 -16.51 0.44
CA VAL A 325 -22.41 -16.22 0.02
C VAL A 325 -22.77 -14.76 0.32
N ARG A 326 -22.40 -14.24 1.49
CA ARG A 326 -22.62 -12.84 1.83
C ARG A 326 -21.84 -11.90 0.90
N LEU A 327 -20.56 -12.18 0.61
CA LEU A 327 -19.74 -11.36 -0.28
C LEU A 327 -20.24 -11.36 -1.72
N ALA A 328 -20.64 -12.51 -2.28
CA ALA A 328 -21.19 -12.58 -3.63
C ALA A 328 -22.52 -11.84 -3.78
N ASN A 329 -23.39 -11.92 -2.76
CA ASN A 329 -24.62 -11.15 -2.72
C ASN A 329 -24.33 -9.64 -2.61
N ALA A 330 -23.35 -9.25 -1.81
CA ALA A 330 -22.93 -7.85 -1.64
C ALA A 330 -22.33 -7.26 -2.94
N SER A 331 -21.64 -8.07 -3.76
CA SER A 331 -21.14 -7.66 -5.08
C SER A 331 -22.24 -7.49 -6.14
N GLY A 332 -23.52 -7.54 -5.76
CA GLY A 332 -24.65 -7.28 -6.66
C GLY A 332 -25.01 -8.47 -7.56
N GLY A 333 -24.68 -9.69 -7.15
CA GLY A 333 -25.04 -10.91 -7.89
C GLY A 333 -24.25 -11.14 -9.18
N LEU A 334 -23.10 -10.48 -9.35
CA LEU A 334 -22.18 -10.69 -10.48
C LEU A 334 -21.66 -12.14 -10.56
N VAL A 335 -21.77 -12.88 -9.46
CA VAL A 335 -21.39 -14.29 -9.35
C VAL A 335 -22.56 -15.07 -8.78
N ARG A 336 -22.88 -16.19 -9.43
CA ARG A 336 -23.75 -17.21 -8.82
C ARG A 336 -22.87 -18.20 -8.06
N ILE A 337 -23.02 -18.26 -6.74
CA ILE A 337 -22.36 -19.29 -5.93
C ILE A 337 -23.19 -20.57 -5.99
N LEU A 338 -22.57 -21.67 -6.43
CA LEU A 338 -23.09 -23.01 -6.22
C LEU A 338 -22.47 -23.57 -4.95
N ASP A 339 -23.32 -23.94 -4.00
CA ASP A 339 -22.93 -24.68 -2.81
C ASP A 339 -22.41 -26.08 -3.20
N GLY A 340 -21.59 -26.68 -2.34
CA GLY A 340 -20.87 -27.93 -2.64
C GLY A 340 -21.76 -29.11 -3.04
N GLU A 341 -23.04 -29.10 -2.64
CA GLU A 341 -24.04 -30.12 -2.93
C GLU A 341 -24.85 -29.88 -4.22
N ALA A 342 -24.74 -28.70 -4.83
CA ALA A 342 -25.52 -28.34 -6.00
C ALA A 342 -24.98 -29.00 -7.28
N VAL A 343 -25.86 -29.71 -8.01
CA VAL A 343 -25.52 -30.35 -9.29
C VAL A 343 -25.45 -29.29 -10.40
N GLY A 344 -24.23 -28.87 -10.76
CA GLY A 344 -23.95 -27.98 -11.89
C GLY A 344 -22.45 -27.77 -12.14
N ARG A 345 -22.04 -27.55 -13.40
CA ARG A 345 -20.67 -27.15 -13.74
C ARG A 345 -20.51 -25.65 -13.48
N GLY A 346 -19.70 -25.28 -12.49
CA GLY A 346 -19.22 -23.91 -12.34
C GLY A 346 -18.19 -23.55 -13.42
N ASP A 347 -17.94 -22.26 -13.60
CA ASP A 347 -16.86 -21.68 -14.41
C ASP A 347 -15.52 -21.67 -13.64
N PHE A 348 -15.59 -21.46 -12.33
CA PHE A 348 -14.47 -21.56 -11.39
C PHE A 348 -14.82 -22.47 -10.22
N ILE A 349 -13.81 -23.13 -9.67
CA ILE A 349 -13.90 -23.91 -8.44
C ILE A 349 -13.01 -23.25 -7.39
N VAL A 350 -13.60 -22.81 -6.29
CA VAL A 350 -12.86 -22.36 -5.11
C VAL A 350 -12.67 -23.54 -4.18
N ARG A 351 -11.40 -23.82 -3.85
CA ARG A 351 -11.00 -24.82 -2.86
C ARG A 351 -10.31 -24.12 -1.72
N VAL A 352 -10.80 -24.32 -0.50
CA VAL A 352 -10.10 -23.87 0.70
C VAL A 352 -9.77 -25.10 1.53
N ALA A 353 -8.52 -25.20 1.95
CA ALA A 353 -8.03 -26.20 2.90
C ALA A 353 -7.53 -25.48 4.15
N ILE A 354 -7.73 -26.10 5.30
CA ILE A 354 -7.24 -25.58 6.57
C ILE A 354 -6.35 -26.65 7.20
N ASN A 355 -5.13 -26.25 7.53
CA ASN A 355 -4.17 -27.09 8.22
C ASN A 355 -3.80 -26.45 9.55
N ARG A 356 -3.36 -27.29 10.48
CA ARG A 356 -2.85 -26.86 11.78
C ARG A 356 -1.44 -27.40 11.93
N ASP A 357 -0.46 -26.52 11.87
CA ASP A 357 0.96 -26.84 11.94
C ASP A 357 1.57 -26.06 13.13
N ASP A 358 2.26 -26.76 14.04
CA ASP A 358 3.05 -26.18 15.14
C ASP A 358 2.39 -25.03 15.92
N GLY A 359 1.12 -25.22 16.30
CA GLY A 359 0.39 -24.25 17.11
C GLY A 359 -0.24 -23.09 16.33
N ASN A 360 -0.06 -23.00 15.01
CA ASN A 360 -0.72 -22.05 14.11
C ASN A 360 -1.73 -22.73 13.18
N LEU A 361 -2.72 -21.97 12.73
CA LEU A 361 -3.69 -22.38 11.71
C LEU A 361 -3.30 -21.74 10.37
N THR A 362 -3.28 -22.55 9.32
CA THR A 362 -3.01 -22.08 7.96
C THR A 362 -4.22 -22.33 7.08
N SER A 363 -4.64 -21.31 6.34
CA SER A 363 -5.68 -21.38 5.33
C SER A 363 -5.03 -21.34 3.95
N GLU A 364 -5.14 -22.44 3.21
CA GLU A 364 -4.72 -22.54 1.82
C GLU A 364 -5.94 -22.40 0.91
N SER A 365 -5.97 -21.35 0.10
CA SER A 365 -7.04 -21.10 -0.85
C SER A 365 -6.53 -21.28 -2.27
N ARG A 366 -7.35 -21.88 -3.14
CA ARG A 366 -7.06 -22.08 -4.56
C ARG A 366 -8.29 -21.75 -5.39
N VAL A 367 -8.11 -20.99 -6.46
CA VAL A 367 -9.11 -20.84 -7.52
C VAL A 367 -8.67 -21.69 -8.70
N VAL A 368 -9.53 -22.62 -9.10
CA VAL A 368 -9.28 -23.60 -10.15
C VAL A 368 -10.21 -23.35 -11.32
N ASP A 369 -9.68 -23.41 -12.53
CA ASP A 369 -10.45 -23.39 -13.76
C ASP A 369 -11.28 -24.66 -13.87
N ALA A 370 -12.60 -24.54 -13.87
CA ALA A 370 -13.49 -25.70 -13.95
C ALA A 370 -13.43 -26.42 -15.32
N ARG A 371 -12.96 -25.75 -16.38
CA ARG A 371 -12.86 -26.33 -17.73
C ARG A 371 -11.56 -27.09 -17.94
N SER A 372 -10.44 -26.54 -17.48
CA SER A 372 -9.10 -27.12 -17.69
C SER A 372 -8.55 -27.88 -16.48
N GLY A 373 -9.09 -27.64 -15.28
CA GLY A 373 -8.53 -28.15 -14.02
C GLY A 373 -7.26 -27.42 -13.55
N ALA A 374 -6.81 -26.40 -14.28
CA ALA A 374 -5.62 -25.63 -13.92
C ALA A 374 -5.86 -24.76 -12.67
N ILE A 375 -4.87 -24.68 -11.79
CA ILE A 375 -4.87 -23.70 -10.69
C ILE A 375 -4.60 -22.33 -11.31
N LEU A 376 -5.55 -21.42 -11.19
CA LEU A 376 -5.43 -20.04 -11.69
C LEU A 376 -4.82 -19.10 -10.65
N TRP A 377 -5.05 -19.39 -9.37
CA TRP A 377 -4.57 -18.60 -8.25
C TRP A 377 -4.51 -19.44 -6.99
N SER A 378 -3.58 -19.12 -6.11
CA SER A 378 -3.50 -19.71 -4.77
C SER A 378 -2.95 -18.72 -3.76
N SER A 379 -3.44 -18.79 -2.53
CA SER A 379 -2.92 -18.03 -1.39
C SER A 379 -2.79 -18.93 -0.17
N ARG A 380 -1.79 -18.63 0.66
CA ARG A 380 -1.58 -19.27 1.96
C ARG A 380 -1.53 -18.19 3.02
N LEU A 381 -2.50 -18.22 3.93
CA LEU A 381 -2.58 -17.31 5.07
C LEU A 381 -2.32 -18.10 6.34
N SER A 382 -1.52 -17.56 7.25
CA SER A 382 -1.22 -18.16 8.55
C SER A 382 -1.73 -17.26 9.67
N GLY A 383 -2.31 -17.85 10.71
CA GLY A 383 -2.83 -17.11 11.86
C GLY A 383 -2.74 -17.92 13.15
N SER A 384 -2.76 -17.21 14.28
CA SER A 384 -2.85 -17.86 15.60
C SER A 384 -4.20 -18.55 15.77
N PRO A 385 -4.33 -19.64 16.55
CA PRO A 385 -5.61 -20.26 16.85
C PRO A 385 -6.59 -19.36 17.61
N ARG A 386 -6.10 -18.28 18.22
CA ARG A 386 -6.94 -17.25 18.83
C ARG A 386 -7.59 -16.31 17.80
N ASP A 387 -7.12 -16.33 16.55
CA ASP A 387 -7.52 -15.43 15.46
C ASP A 387 -8.29 -16.16 14.34
N LEU A 388 -8.96 -17.28 14.65
CA LEU A 388 -9.72 -18.08 13.67
C LEU A 388 -10.71 -17.24 12.83
N THR A 389 -11.41 -16.31 13.48
CA THR A 389 -12.36 -15.42 12.79
C THR A 389 -11.65 -14.51 11.80
N ARG A 390 -10.49 -13.95 12.18
CA ARG A 390 -9.69 -13.07 11.33
C ARG A 390 -9.12 -13.81 10.13
N LEU A 391 -8.56 -15.01 10.36
CA LEU A 391 -8.04 -15.86 9.29
C LEU A 391 -9.15 -16.23 8.29
N ARG A 392 -10.35 -16.57 8.79
CA ARG A 392 -11.54 -16.86 7.96
C ARG A 392 -11.93 -15.67 7.09
N GLU A 393 -12.03 -14.49 7.68
CA GLU A 393 -12.43 -13.26 6.98
C GLU A 393 -11.41 -12.83 5.94
N GLN A 394 -10.11 -12.88 6.27
CA GLN A 394 -9.03 -12.59 5.32
C GLN A 394 -9.05 -13.55 4.14
N THR A 395 -9.28 -14.85 4.39
CA THR A 395 -9.46 -15.85 3.34
C THR A 395 -10.65 -15.51 2.44
N ALA A 396 -11.82 -15.17 3.02
CA ALA A 396 -13.01 -14.83 2.25
C ALA A 396 -12.80 -13.59 1.37
N VAL A 397 -12.18 -12.54 1.93
CA VAL A 397 -11.92 -11.27 1.23
C VAL A 397 -10.92 -11.46 0.09
N SER A 398 -9.79 -12.16 0.33
CA SER A 398 -8.75 -12.35 -0.70
C SER A 398 -9.28 -13.14 -1.89
N VAL A 399 -10.01 -14.24 -1.64
CA VAL A 399 -10.63 -15.03 -2.71
C VAL A 399 -11.71 -14.22 -3.46
N ALA A 400 -12.54 -13.45 -2.75
CA ALA A 400 -13.58 -12.64 -3.39
C ALA A 400 -12.97 -11.52 -4.25
N ALA A 401 -11.89 -10.88 -3.78
CA ALA A 401 -11.21 -9.79 -4.48
C ALA A 401 -10.59 -10.26 -5.81
N VAL A 402 -9.87 -11.39 -5.80
CA VAL A 402 -9.24 -11.92 -7.02
C VAL A 402 -10.29 -12.36 -8.05
N ILE A 403 -11.40 -12.95 -7.60
CA ILE A 403 -12.51 -13.35 -8.48
C ILE A 403 -13.21 -12.12 -9.08
N ASP A 404 -13.58 -11.13 -8.27
CA ASP A 404 -14.24 -9.91 -8.77
C ASP A 404 -13.36 -9.17 -9.79
N CYS A 405 -12.05 -9.06 -9.51
CA CYS A 405 -11.08 -8.51 -10.45
C CYS A 405 -11.05 -9.31 -11.77
N ALA A 406 -10.98 -10.63 -11.70
CA ALA A 406 -10.88 -11.48 -12.88
C ALA A 406 -12.14 -11.40 -13.76
N LEU A 407 -13.31 -11.29 -13.14
CA LEU A 407 -14.58 -11.12 -13.85
C LEU A 407 -14.66 -9.76 -14.55
N ARG A 408 -14.21 -8.68 -13.90
CA ARG A 408 -14.15 -7.35 -14.52
C ARG A 408 -13.14 -7.27 -15.68
N LEU A 409 -12.02 -7.99 -15.58
CA LEU A 409 -11.01 -8.06 -16.64
C LEU A 409 -11.44 -8.88 -17.85
N ASN A 410 -12.46 -9.74 -17.71
CA ASN A 410 -13.07 -10.47 -18.82
C ASN A 410 -14.20 -9.70 -19.52
N ASP A 411 -14.09 -8.36 -19.58
CA ASP A 411 -14.93 -7.46 -20.40
C ASP A 411 -16.44 -7.49 -20.06
N GLY A 412 -16.80 -7.93 -18.84
CA GLY A 412 -18.20 -8.01 -18.41
C GLY A 412 -19.06 -8.96 -19.25
N GLN A 413 -18.47 -9.76 -20.14
CA GLN A 413 -19.17 -10.78 -20.91
C GLN A 413 -19.45 -11.98 -19.99
N ALA A 414 -20.68 -12.47 -20.07
CA ALA A 414 -21.24 -13.59 -19.31
C ALA A 414 -20.42 -14.90 -19.32
N ALA A 415 -19.46 -15.06 -20.24
CA ALA A 415 -18.63 -16.26 -20.30
C ALA A 415 -17.15 -15.94 -20.08
N LEU A 416 -16.51 -16.79 -19.29
CA LEU A 416 -15.05 -16.93 -19.27
C LEU A 416 -14.49 -16.99 -20.70
N ALA A 417 -13.41 -16.25 -20.95
CA ALA A 417 -12.66 -16.35 -22.20
C ALA A 417 -12.37 -17.83 -22.50
N ALA A 418 -12.59 -18.30 -23.73
CA ALA A 418 -12.39 -19.71 -24.09
C ALA A 418 -10.92 -20.15 -23.94
N ASP A 419 -9.99 -19.20 -24.14
CA ASP A 419 -8.55 -19.37 -24.03
C ASP A 419 -8.09 -19.54 -22.57
N ALA A 420 -7.46 -20.67 -22.27
CA ALA A 420 -6.96 -21.00 -20.93
C ALA A 420 -5.76 -20.12 -20.51
N ASP A 421 -4.86 -19.80 -21.45
CA ASP A 421 -3.71 -18.93 -21.18
C ASP A 421 -4.19 -17.53 -20.79
N ARG A 422 -5.24 -17.06 -21.48
CA ARG A 422 -5.87 -15.76 -21.18
C ARG A 422 -6.45 -15.74 -19.77
N ARG A 423 -7.17 -16.81 -19.36
CA ARG A 423 -7.70 -16.92 -17.99
C ARG A 423 -6.58 -16.87 -16.95
N ALA A 424 -5.51 -17.66 -17.14
CA ALA A 424 -4.39 -17.67 -16.22
C ALA A 424 -3.69 -16.31 -16.11
N GLN A 425 -3.48 -15.60 -17.23
CA GLN A 425 -2.89 -14.26 -17.22
C GLN A 425 -3.77 -13.24 -16.51
N VAL A 426 -5.09 -13.31 -16.67
CA VAL A 426 -6.03 -12.42 -15.95
C VAL A 426 -5.92 -12.60 -14.44
N PHE A 427 -5.87 -13.83 -13.94
CA PHE A 427 -5.70 -14.09 -12.51
C PHE A 427 -4.32 -13.64 -12.02
N ALA A 428 -3.25 -13.85 -12.78
CA ALA A 428 -1.93 -13.34 -12.43
C ALA A 428 -1.91 -11.80 -12.32
N ILE A 429 -2.62 -11.09 -13.20
CA ILE A 429 -2.76 -9.63 -13.11
C ILE A 429 -3.53 -9.25 -11.85
N CYS A 430 -4.61 -9.95 -11.52
CA CYS A 430 -5.41 -9.68 -10.32
C CYS A 430 -4.65 -9.96 -9.03
N ASP A 431 -3.88 -11.04 -8.99
CA ASP A 431 -2.98 -11.38 -7.89
C ASP A 431 -1.98 -10.24 -7.63
N ALA A 432 -1.30 -9.76 -8.68
CA ALA A 432 -0.39 -8.62 -8.55
C ALA A 432 -1.09 -7.33 -8.07
N HIS A 433 -2.39 -7.16 -8.36
CA HIS A 433 -3.17 -6.05 -7.84
C HIS A 433 -3.54 -6.22 -6.36
N ASP A 434 -3.87 -7.44 -5.93
CA ASP A 434 -4.20 -7.79 -4.54
C ASP A 434 -2.97 -7.63 -3.64
N ASP A 435 -1.80 -8.10 -4.11
CA ASP A 435 -0.49 -7.94 -3.47
C ASP A 435 0.01 -6.48 -3.46
N GLN A 436 -0.70 -5.56 -4.10
CA GLN A 436 -0.29 -4.17 -4.33
C GLN A 436 1.06 -4.02 -5.07
N ASP A 437 1.48 -5.05 -5.81
CA ASP A 437 2.69 -5.05 -6.63
C ASP A 437 2.41 -4.40 -8.00
N GLY A 438 2.48 -3.07 -8.01
CA GLY A 438 2.23 -2.28 -9.20
C GLY A 438 3.24 -2.54 -10.34
N ALA A 439 4.49 -2.89 -10.02
CA ALA A 439 5.52 -3.17 -11.02
C ALA A 439 5.22 -4.50 -11.75
N ARG A 440 4.93 -5.56 -11.00
CA ARG A 440 4.49 -6.85 -11.54
C ARG A 440 3.18 -6.72 -12.33
N ALA A 441 2.22 -5.95 -11.84
CA ALA A 441 0.97 -5.68 -12.54
C ALA A 441 1.22 -5.01 -13.90
N VAL A 442 2.09 -4.01 -13.98
CA VAL A 442 2.48 -3.36 -15.24
C VAL A 442 3.14 -4.35 -16.20
N ALA A 443 4.13 -5.13 -15.73
CA ALA A 443 4.83 -6.10 -16.57
C ALA A 443 3.90 -7.21 -17.12
N LEU A 444 2.92 -7.66 -16.32
CA LEU A 444 1.91 -8.61 -16.75
C LEU A 444 0.96 -7.97 -17.78
N LEU A 445 0.49 -6.75 -17.55
CA LEU A 445 -0.39 -6.03 -18.46
C LEU A 445 0.28 -5.66 -19.80
N GLU A 446 1.58 -5.38 -19.81
CA GLU A 446 2.35 -5.20 -21.05
C GLU A 446 2.38 -6.47 -21.90
N ARG A 447 2.70 -7.61 -21.28
CA ARG A 447 2.67 -8.93 -21.95
C ARG A 447 1.27 -9.28 -22.42
N PHE A 448 0.25 -9.01 -21.61
CA PHE A 448 -1.15 -9.24 -21.95
C PHE A 448 -1.57 -8.40 -23.16
N ALA A 449 -1.30 -7.10 -23.15
CA ALA A 449 -1.63 -6.20 -24.27
C ALA A 449 -0.86 -6.54 -25.56
N ALA A 450 0.37 -7.06 -25.45
CA ALA A 450 1.15 -7.51 -26.61
C ALA A 450 0.59 -8.79 -27.23
N ARG A 451 0.14 -9.74 -26.40
CA ARG A 451 -0.41 -11.03 -26.86
C ARG A 451 -1.86 -10.92 -27.37
N TRP A 452 -2.66 -10.06 -26.76
CA TRP A 452 -4.04 -9.80 -27.17
C TRP A 452 -4.23 -8.31 -27.56
N PRO A 453 -3.65 -7.84 -28.68
CA PRO A 453 -3.66 -6.43 -29.07
C PRO A 453 -5.05 -5.87 -29.43
N GLY A 454 -6.02 -6.75 -29.74
CA GLY A 454 -7.41 -6.39 -29.98
C GLY A 454 -8.28 -6.34 -28.72
N ASP A 455 -7.68 -6.59 -27.54
CA ASP A 455 -8.39 -6.52 -26.28
C ASP A 455 -8.84 -5.09 -25.95
N ARG A 456 -10.12 -4.94 -25.60
CA ARG A 456 -10.73 -3.63 -25.37
C ARG A 456 -10.24 -2.94 -24.10
N VAL A 457 -9.88 -3.71 -23.08
CA VAL A 457 -9.58 -3.18 -21.73
C VAL A 457 -8.09 -3.16 -21.41
N ALA A 458 -7.28 -4.02 -22.05
CA ALA A 458 -5.86 -4.23 -21.75
C ALA A 458 -5.05 -2.93 -21.70
N LEU A 459 -5.13 -2.09 -22.74
CA LEU A 459 -4.38 -0.83 -22.78
C LEU A 459 -4.89 0.18 -21.74
N GLY A 460 -6.20 0.18 -21.45
CA GLY A 460 -6.77 1.04 -20.42
C GLY A 460 -6.34 0.62 -19.02
N GLN A 461 -6.31 -0.68 -18.74
CA GLN A 461 -5.82 -1.27 -17.50
C GLN A 461 -4.33 -1.04 -17.31
N LEU A 462 -3.52 -1.22 -18.36
CA LEU A 462 -2.10 -0.87 -18.34
C LEU A 462 -1.89 0.61 -18.00
N ALA A 463 -2.70 1.49 -18.61
CA ALA A 463 -2.63 2.92 -18.29
C ALA A 463 -2.99 3.20 -16.84
N LEU A 464 -4.01 2.52 -16.29
CA LEU A 464 -4.45 2.69 -14.91
C LEU A 464 -3.43 2.13 -13.91
N ALA A 465 -2.83 0.97 -14.18
CA ALA A 465 -1.78 0.38 -13.36
C ALA A 465 -0.57 1.32 -13.29
N ARG A 466 -0.12 1.85 -14.43
CA ARG A 466 0.95 2.87 -14.47
C ARG A 466 0.56 4.15 -13.74
N ALA A 467 -0.71 4.57 -13.83
CA ALA A 467 -1.18 5.78 -13.14
C ALA A 467 -1.05 5.69 -11.61
N LYS A 468 -1.19 4.48 -11.03
CA LYS A 468 -0.98 4.24 -9.60
C LYS A 468 0.48 4.42 -9.16
N LEU A 469 1.44 4.21 -10.06
CA LEU A 469 2.88 4.35 -9.80
C LEU A 469 3.38 5.81 -9.85
N ILE A 470 2.51 6.77 -10.15
CA ILE A 470 2.90 8.18 -10.30
C ILE A 470 2.92 8.92 -8.94
N PHE A 471 2.43 8.29 -7.87
CA PHE A 471 2.27 8.93 -6.56
C PHE A 471 3.45 8.61 -5.63
N GLY A 472 4.04 9.66 -5.02
CA GLY A 472 5.12 9.59 -4.04
C GLY A 472 5.51 11.01 -3.56
N GLU A 473 6.36 11.11 -2.54
CA GLU A 473 6.69 12.39 -1.88
C GLU A 473 7.56 13.34 -2.72
N ALA A 474 8.37 12.79 -3.65
CA ALA A 474 9.18 13.55 -4.61
C ALA A 474 8.86 13.12 -6.05
N GLU A 475 8.71 14.09 -6.96
CA GLU A 475 8.58 13.83 -8.40
C GLU A 475 9.90 13.30 -8.96
N THR A 476 10.01 11.98 -9.13
CA THR A 476 11.21 11.34 -9.71
C THR A 476 11.11 11.30 -11.24
N ALA A 477 12.28 11.16 -11.91
CA ALA A 477 12.32 10.94 -13.35
C ALA A 477 11.51 9.70 -13.78
N GLU A 478 11.47 8.67 -12.92
CA GLU A 478 10.71 7.45 -13.16
C GLU A 478 9.20 7.69 -13.03
N GLN A 479 8.73 8.45 -12.03
CA GLN A 479 7.31 8.81 -11.93
C GLN A 479 6.84 9.62 -13.15
N GLU A 480 7.68 10.53 -13.64
CA GLU A 480 7.37 11.27 -14.88
C GLU A 480 7.37 10.35 -16.10
N ARG A 481 8.30 9.39 -16.18
CA ARG A 481 8.27 8.36 -17.23
C ARG A 481 6.99 7.54 -17.18
N GLN A 482 6.58 7.06 -16.01
CA GLN A 482 5.34 6.32 -15.80
C GLN A 482 4.12 7.16 -16.17
N ARG A 483 4.12 8.46 -15.84
CA ARG A 483 3.08 9.41 -16.28
C ARG A 483 2.97 9.48 -17.79
N GLN A 484 4.07 9.68 -18.49
CA GLN A 484 4.05 9.73 -19.97
C GLN A 484 3.62 8.40 -20.58
N LEU A 485 4.03 7.28 -20.00
CA LEU A 485 3.61 5.95 -20.43
C LEU A 485 2.12 5.69 -20.18
N ALA A 486 1.58 6.13 -19.03
CA ALA A 486 0.16 6.05 -18.71
C ALA A 486 -0.68 6.89 -19.68
N ILE A 487 -0.29 8.15 -19.93
CA ILE A 487 -0.99 9.04 -20.87
C ILE A 487 -1.00 8.45 -22.28
N ARG A 488 0.14 7.93 -22.75
CA ARG A 488 0.23 7.30 -24.08
C ARG A 488 -0.67 6.08 -24.19
N ALA A 489 -0.64 5.18 -23.21
CA ALA A 489 -1.47 3.99 -23.20
C ALA A 489 -2.97 4.35 -23.14
N ALA A 490 -3.36 5.30 -22.28
CA ALA A 490 -4.75 5.73 -22.14
C ALA A 490 -5.28 6.39 -23.42
N ARG A 491 -4.51 7.28 -24.04
CA ARG A 491 -4.93 7.93 -25.30
C ARG A 491 -5.12 6.91 -26.43
N ARG A 492 -4.24 5.92 -26.50
CA ARG A 492 -4.34 4.85 -27.49
C ARG A 492 -5.53 3.94 -27.22
N ALA A 493 -5.79 3.62 -25.95
CA ALA A 493 -7.00 2.91 -25.55
C ALA A 493 -8.28 3.67 -25.93
N LEU A 494 -8.35 4.98 -25.69
CA LEU A 494 -9.51 5.82 -26.04
C LEU A 494 -9.67 6.04 -27.55
N ALA A 495 -8.59 5.97 -28.33
CA ALA A 495 -8.66 6.00 -29.77
C ALA A 495 -9.30 4.72 -30.34
N ASN A 496 -9.03 3.57 -29.70
CA ASN A 496 -9.61 2.29 -30.07
C ASN A 496 -11.05 2.13 -29.54
N ASP A 497 -11.28 2.56 -28.30
CA ASP A 497 -12.56 2.47 -27.60
C ASP A 497 -12.83 3.76 -26.80
N PRO A 498 -13.63 4.70 -27.36
CA PRO A 498 -13.99 5.94 -26.67
C PRO A 498 -14.77 5.76 -25.37
N ALA A 499 -15.27 4.55 -25.08
CA ALA A 499 -15.97 4.16 -23.86
C ALA A 499 -15.04 3.47 -22.84
N ASN A 500 -13.73 3.37 -23.09
CA ASN A 500 -12.81 2.72 -22.15
C ASN A 500 -12.68 3.50 -20.84
N VAL A 501 -13.37 3.04 -19.79
CA VAL A 501 -13.42 3.68 -18.47
C VAL A 501 -12.07 3.70 -17.75
N TYR A 502 -11.27 2.62 -17.89
CA TYR A 502 -9.94 2.51 -17.28
C TYR A 502 -9.00 3.60 -17.80
N ALA A 503 -9.03 3.86 -19.10
CA ALA A 503 -8.23 4.89 -19.75
C ALA A 503 -8.66 6.31 -19.31
N MET A 504 -9.96 6.57 -19.18
CA MET A 504 -10.46 7.85 -18.65
C MET A 504 -9.98 8.07 -17.21
N VAL A 505 -10.09 7.05 -16.37
CA VAL A 505 -9.66 7.12 -14.96
C VAL A 505 -8.15 7.27 -14.85
N ALA A 506 -7.37 6.61 -15.70
CA ALA A 506 -5.92 6.82 -15.79
C ALA A 506 -5.58 8.28 -16.13
N LEU A 507 -6.26 8.87 -17.12
CA LEU A 507 -6.04 10.27 -17.49
C LEU A 507 -6.42 11.26 -16.40
N SER A 508 -7.47 10.99 -15.62
CA SER A 508 -7.83 11.85 -14.49
C SER A 508 -6.74 11.92 -13.41
N GLN A 509 -5.89 10.88 -13.31
CA GLN A 509 -4.83 10.77 -12.31
C GLN A 509 -3.48 11.24 -12.83
N ALA A 510 -3.29 11.32 -14.15
CA ALA A 510 -2.00 11.64 -14.77
C ALA A 510 -1.63 13.14 -14.79
N GLY A 511 -2.39 14.02 -14.12
CA GLY A 511 -2.10 15.46 -14.07
C GLY A 511 -0.84 15.82 -13.28
N ARG A 512 -0.15 16.89 -13.69
CA ARG A 512 1.09 17.41 -13.06
C ARG A 512 0.87 18.50 -11.98
N ARG A 513 -0.37 18.97 -11.84
CA ARG A 513 -0.68 20.09 -10.93
C ARG A 513 -1.09 19.55 -9.58
N GLU A 514 -0.84 20.30 -8.50
CA GLU A 514 -1.34 20.00 -7.15
C GLU A 514 -2.82 19.62 -7.13
N ARG A 515 -3.59 20.26 -8.01
CA ARG A 515 -5.03 20.07 -8.17
C ARG A 515 -5.39 18.92 -9.11
N TYR A 516 -4.53 17.93 -9.37
CA TYR A 516 -4.79 16.89 -10.36
C TYR A 516 -6.12 16.14 -10.11
N MET A 517 -6.46 15.86 -8.85
CA MET A 517 -7.76 15.25 -8.48
C MET A 517 -8.96 16.16 -8.81
N VAL A 518 -8.80 17.48 -8.67
CA VAL A 518 -9.84 18.48 -8.97
C VAL A 518 -9.95 18.68 -10.49
N ASP A 519 -8.82 18.85 -11.17
CA ASP A 519 -8.74 19.02 -12.62
C ASP A 519 -9.16 17.74 -13.37
N GLY A 520 -9.08 16.57 -12.73
CA GLY A 520 -9.54 15.28 -13.26
C GLY A 520 -11.05 15.04 -13.19
N LEU A 521 -11.81 15.85 -12.45
CA LEU A 521 -13.26 15.68 -12.26
C LEU A 521 -14.08 15.57 -13.57
N PRO A 522 -13.83 16.38 -14.61
CA PRO A 522 -14.55 16.24 -15.88
C PRO A 522 -14.34 14.88 -16.55
N MET A 523 -13.12 14.34 -16.47
CA MET A 523 -12.79 13.03 -17.03
C MET A 523 -13.44 11.90 -16.23
N LEU A 524 -13.46 12.01 -14.89
CA LEU A 524 -14.18 11.07 -14.02
C LEU A 524 -15.70 11.09 -14.27
N LYS A 525 -16.28 12.27 -14.49
CA LYS A 525 -17.70 12.40 -14.87
C LYS A 525 -17.99 11.68 -16.19
N ARG A 526 -17.08 11.77 -17.17
CA ARG A 526 -17.20 11.04 -18.44
C ARG A 526 -17.10 9.52 -18.22
N ALA A 527 -16.15 9.05 -17.41
CA ALA A 527 -16.04 7.63 -17.08
C ALA A 527 -17.33 7.08 -16.44
N LEU A 528 -17.89 7.81 -15.48
CA LEU A 528 -19.13 7.44 -14.78
C LEU A 528 -20.40 7.54 -15.64
N SER A 529 -20.35 8.27 -16.76
CA SER A 529 -21.43 8.24 -17.75
C SER A 529 -21.45 6.96 -18.59
N VAL A 530 -20.31 6.25 -18.65
CA VAL A 530 -20.21 4.94 -19.32
C VAL A 530 -20.47 3.81 -18.33
N ASP A 531 -19.78 3.81 -17.19
CA ASP A 531 -20.01 2.86 -16.10
C ASP A 531 -20.31 3.60 -14.79
N PRO A 532 -21.59 3.77 -14.43
CA PRO A 532 -22.00 4.44 -13.19
C PRO A 532 -21.56 3.71 -11.92
N ARG A 533 -21.18 2.43 -11.99
CA ARG A 533 -20.77 1.59 -10.85
C ARG A 533 -19.27 1.40 -10.79
N PHE A 534 -18.48 2.11 -11.59
CA PHE A 534 -17.02 1.98 -11.55
C PHE A 534 -16.44 2.52 -10.24
N SER A 535 -16.22 1.62 -9.27
CA SER A 535 -15.90 1.95 -7.87
C SER A 535 -14.68 2.87 -7.72
N THR A 536 -13.66 2.69 -8.56
CA THR A 536 -12.46 3.54 -8.57
C THR A 536 -12.77 4.96 -9.05
N ALA A 537 -13.60 5.14 -10.09
CA ALA A 537 -13.99 6.48 -10.54
C ALA A 537 -14.87 7.18 -9.51
N LEU A 538 -15.80 6.46 -8.88
CA LEU A 538 -16.65 7.00 -7.80
C LEU A 538 -15.82 7.49 -6.62
N MET A 539 -14.82 6.70 -6.19
CA MET A 539 -13.92 7.07 -5.10
C MET A 539 -13.06 8.30 -5.45
N LEU A 540 -12.48 8.33 -6.65
CA LEU A 540 -11.68 9.47 -7.12
C LEU A 540 -12.54 10.73 -7.31
N GLN A 541 -13.78 10.58 -7.78
CA GLN A 541 -14.72 11.70 -7.91
C GLN A 541 -15.07 12.26 -6.54
N ALA A 542 -15.35 11.41 -5.55
CA ALA A 542 -15.55 11.84 -4.17
C ALA A 542 -14.34 12.68 -3.71
N THR A 543 -13.11 12.17 -3.88
CA THR A 543 -11.88 12.86 -3.50
C THR A 543 -11.68 14.20 -4.21
N GLY A 544 -11.86 14.26 -5.53
CA GLY A 544 -11.77 15.51 -6.28
C GLY A 544 -12.82 16.54 -5.84
N LEU A 545 -14.07 16.12 -5.60
CA LEU A 545 -15.13 17.02 -5.13
C LEU A 545 -14.79 17.61 -3.76
N PHE A 546 -14.28 16.79 -2.84
CA PHE A 546 -13.87 17.25 -1.51
C PHE A 546 -12.67 18.19 -1.56
N GLN A 547 -11.65 17.88 -2.36
CA GLN A 547 -10.50 18.76 -2.55
C GLN A 547 -10.87 20.09 -3.22
N ALA A 548 -11.93 20.10 -4.04
CA ALA A 548 -12.52 21.29 -4.62
C ALA A 548 -13.42 22.09 -3.64
N GLY A 549 -13.61 21.62 -2.41
CA GLY A 549 -14.46 22.27 -1.41
C GLY A 549 -15.97 22.01 -1.58
N TYR A 550 -16.36 21.07 -2.44
CA TYR A 550 -17.74 20.58 -2.57
C TYR A 550 -17.98 19.40 -1.63
N VAL A 551 -17.83 19.65 -0.34
CA VAL A 551 -17.83 18.64 0.73
C VAL A 551 -19.11 17.81 0.73
N ALA A 552 -20.28 18.44 0.72
CA ALA A 552 -21.56 17.75 0.72
C ALA A 552 -21.75 16.87 -0.53
N ALA A 553 -21.34 17.38 -1.70
CA ALA A 553 -21.43 16.64 -2.96
C ALA A 553 -20.49 15.42 -3.01
N SER A 554 -19.43 15.40 -2.18
CA SER A 554 -18.48 14.27 -2.13
C SER A 554 -19.04 13.03 -1.43
N VAL A 555 -20.11 13.16 -0.64
CA VAL A 555 -20.64 12.06 0.19
C VAL A 555 -21.26 10.97 -0.66
N ARG A 556 -22.13 11.32 -1.61
CA ARG A 556 -22.89 10.34 -2.40
C ARG A 556 -21.97 9.43 -3.24
N PRO A 557 -21.02 9.96 -4.03
CA PRO A 557 -20.07 9.11 -4.76
C PRO A 557 -19.23 8.23 -3.85
N SER A 558 -18.92 8.68 -2.62
CA SER A 558 -18.20 7.83 -1.65
C SER A 558 -19.04 6.63 -1.18
N ILE A 559 -20.34 6.84 -0.92
CA ILE A 559 -21.27 5.77 -0.56
C ILE A 559 -21.42 4.80 -1.74
N ASP A 560 -21.64 5.34 -2.94
CA ASP A 560 -21.79 4.53 -4.14
C ASP A 560 -20.50 3.73 -4.44
N ALA A 561 -19.32 4.29 -4.19
CA ALA A 561 -18.05 3.58 -4.31
C ALA A 561 -17.95 2.38 -3.35
N ALA A 562 -18.33 2.58 -2.08
CA ALA A 562 -18.31 1.51 -1.08
C ALA A 562 -19.38 0.43 -1.36
N ASN A 563 -20.52 0.80 -1.95
CA ASN A 563 -21.53 -0.15 -2.38
C ASN A 563 -21.12 -0.92 -3.65
N ALA A 564 -20.35 -0.28 -4.54
CA ALA A 564 -19.84 -0.91 -5.76
C ALA A 564 -18.65 -1.84 -5.52
N ASP A 565 -18.02 -1.74 -4.34
CA ASP A 565 -16.91 -2.58 -3.90
C ASP A 565 -16.92 -2.72 -2.36
N PRO A 566 -17.78 -3.62 -1.83
CA PRO A 566 -17.99 -3.79 -0.41
C PRO A 566 -16.85 -4.51 0.31
N THR A 567 -15.90 -5.10 -0.41
CA THR A 567 -14.73 -5.79 0.18
C THR A 567 -13.61 -4.80 0.55
N SER A 568 -13.67 -3.57 0.03
CA SER A 568 -12.65 -2.55 0.29
C SER A 568 -12.95 -1.76 1.57
N ILE A 569 -12.22 -2.06 2.64
CA ILE A 569 -12.26 -1.27 3.87
C ILE A 569 -11.88 0.20 3.62
N VAL A 570 -10.93 0.47 2.71
CA VAL A 570 -10.51 1.82 2.33
C VAL A 570 -11.69 2.64 1.80
N ARG A 571 -12.52 2.06 0.92
CA ARG A 571 -13.72 2.72 0.41
C ARG A 571 -14.79 2.88 1.49
N ALA A 572 -14.95 1.87 2.36
CA ALA A 572 -15.89 1.94 3.47
C ALA A 572 -15.53 3.06 4.47
N LEU A 573 -14.25 3.20 4.82
CA LEU A 573 -13.71 4.24 5.69
C LEU A 573 -13.70 5.62 5.02
N ALA A 574 -13.55 5.70 3.70
CA ALA A 574 -13.72 6.95 2.97
C ALA A 574 -15.12 7.55 3.21
N VAL A 575 -16.19 6.72 3.28
CA VAL A 575 -17.55 7.17 3.61
C VAL A 575 -17.59 7.85 4.97
N VAL A 576 -16.98 7.24 5.99
CA VAL A 576 -16.88 7.80 7.35
C VAL A 576 -16.27 9.21 7.30
N ARG A 577 -15.14 9.36 6.60
CA ARG A 577 -14.47 10.66 6.45
C ARG A 577 -15.35 11.69 5.76
N ARG A 578 -16.11 11.32 4.72
CA ARG A 578 -16.97 12.27 3.97
C ARG A 578 -18.21 12.67 4.74
N LEU A 579 -18.83 11.73 5.46
CA LEU A 579 -19.95 12.04 6.35
C LEU A 579 -19.52 13.03 7.44
N ALA A 580 -18.39 12.75 8.11
CA ALA A 580 -17.86 13.62 9.15
C ALA A 580 -17.53 15.02 8.64
N ALA A 581 -16.83 15.13 7.51
CA ALA A 581 -16.49 16.40 6.91
C ALA A 581 -17.74 17.20 6.47
N ALA A 582 -18.80 16.51 6.04
CA ALA A 582 -20.09 17.14 5.71
C ALA A 582 -20.94 17.51 6.95
N GLY A 583 -20.42 17.35 8.16
CA GLY A 583 -21.12 17.65 9.41
C GLY A 583 -22.14 16.57 9.83
N ARG A 584 -22.22 15.44 9.13
CA ARG A 584 -23.14 14.32 9.42
C ARG A 584 -22.51 13.36 10.44
N MET A 585 -22.16 13.90 11.61
CA MET A 585 -21.30 13.22 12.58
C MET A 585 -21.91 11.92 13.13
N LYS A 586 -23.22 11.92 13.42
CA LYS A 586 -23.93 10.72 13.89
C LYS A 586 -23.81 9.58 12.87
N GLU A 587 -24.11 9.87 11.60
CA GLU A 587 -24.02 8.89 10.52
C GLU A 587 -22.57 8.41 10.28
N ALA A 588 -21.58 9.28 10.51
CA ALA A 588 -20.18 8.89 10.43
C ALA A 588 -19.80 7.86 11.50
N TRP A 589 -20.25 8.05 12.75
CA TRP A 589 -20.05 7.08 13.82
C TRP A 589 -20.82 5.77 13.56
N ASP A 590 -22.11 5.86 13.19
CA ASP A 590 -22.91 4.68 12.85
C ASP A 590 -22.24 3.87 11.71
N ARG A 591 -21.67 4.56 10.72
CA ARG A 591 -20.93 3.92 9.63
C ARG A 591 -19.61 3.31 10.10
N LEU A 592 -18.87 3.98 10.98
CA LEU A 592 -17.61 3.46 11.53
C LEU A 592 -17.86 2.20 12.36
N ASP A 593 -18.92 2.16 13.15
CA ASP A 593 -19.31 0.98 13.93
C ASP A 593 -19.72 -0.18 13.01
N ALA A 594 -20.46 0.10 11.92
CA ALA A 594 -20.77 -0.90 10.91
C ALA A 594 -19.51 -1.44 10.19
N VAL A 595 -18.51 -0.61 9.95
CA VAL A 595 -17.21 -1.05 9.41
C VAL A 595 -16.46 -1.88 10.46
N ALA A 596 -16.43 -1.45 11.71
CA ALA A 596 -15.78 -2.19 12.79
C ALA A 596 -16.45 -3.55 13.06
N ALA A 597 -17.75 -3.70 12.81
CA ALA A 597 -18.41 -4.99 12.90
C ALA A 597 -17.96 -5.99 11.82
N VAL A 598 -17.46 -5.49 10.67
CA VAL A 598 -16.94 -6.32 9.57
C VAL A 598 -15.42 -6.51 9.67
N TRP A 599 -14.70 -5.57 10.28
CA TRP A 599 -13.23 -5.58 10.39
C TRP A 599 -12.72 -5.18 11.80
N PRO A 600 -13.09 -5.87 12.89
CA PRO A 600 -12.96 -5.39 14.27
C PRO A 600 -11.54 -4.99 14.70
N ASP A 601 -10.51 -5.66 14.16
CA ASP A 601 -9.10 -5.47 14.52
C ASP A 601 -8.27 -4.78 13.42
N HIS A 602 -8.93 -4.08 12.49
CA HIS A 602 -8.19 -3.37 11.44
C HIS A 602 -7.54 -2.09 11.99
N PRO A 603 -6.23 -1.86 11.77
CA PRO A 603 -5.50 -0.73 12.35
C PRO A 603 -6.10 0.64 12.00
N ASP A 604 -6.58 0.82 10.76
CA ASP A 604 -7.20 2.08 10.33
C ASP A 604 -8.46 2.48 11.12
N LEU A 605 -9.13 1.55 11.83
CA LEU A 605 -10.27 1.90 12.67
C LEU A 605 -9.87 2.85 13.79
N VAL A 606 -8.69 2.64 14.37
CA VAL A 606 -8.16 3.49 15.43
C VAL A 606 -7.97 4.90 14.91
N GLU A 607 -7.31 5.06 13.75
CA GLU A 607 -7.13 6.36 13.11
C GLU A 607 -8.46 7.11 12.93
N HIS A 608 -9.50 6.42 12.47
CA HIS A 608 -10.81 7.06 12.26
C HIS A 608 -11.47 7.45 13.57
N ARG A 609 -11.37 6.64 14.63
CA ARG A 609 -11.85 7.00 15.98
C ARG A 609 -11.14 8.23 16.53
N TYR A 610 -9.82 8.33 16.34
CA TYR A 610 -9.03 9.51 16.71
C TYR A 610 -9.57 10.76 15.99
N ARG A 611 -9.64 10.72 14.66
CA ARG A 611 -10.10 11.86 13.85
C ARG A 611 -11.53 12.29 14.20
N LEU A 612 -12.48 11.36 14.33
CA LEU A 612 -13.87 11.70 14.68
C LEU A 612 -13.96 12.31 16.09
N THR A 613 -13.16 11.82 17.04
CA THR A 613 -13.10 12.38 18.40
C THR A 613 -12.50 13.79 18.40
N LEU A 614 -11.53 14.08 17.54
CA LEU A 614 -10.99 15.44 17.40
C LEU A 614 -11.98 16.41 16.76
N GLU A 615 -12.85 15.94 15.87
CA GLU A 615 -13.89 16.77 15.26
C GLU A 615 -15.07 17.06 16.20
N GLN A 616 -15.41 16.10 17.05
CA GLN A 616 -16.42 16.26 18.09
C GLN A 616 -15.79 15.90 19.45
N PRO A 617 -15.06 16.84 20.08
CA PRO A 617 -14.32 16.58 21.30
C PRO A 617 -15.21 16.03 22.42
N ASP A 618 -14.90 14.83 22.88
CA ASP A 618 -15.53 14.17 24.02
C ASP A 618 -14.43 13.69 24.97
N ARG A 619 -14.48 14.14 26.23
CA ARG A 619 -13.42 13.85 27.21
C ARG A 619 -13.31 12.36 27.54
N VAL A 620 -14.43 11.65 27.60
CA VAL A 620 -14.47 10.23 27.98
C VAL A 620 -13.91 9.39 26.85
N ARG A 621 -14.32 9.66 25.60
CA ARG A 621 -13.77 8.98 24.43
C ARG A 621 -12.29 9.29 24.23
N ALA A 622 -11.89 10.54 24.40
CA ALA A 622 -10.48 10.92 24.31
C ALA A 622 -9.63 10.20 25.36
N ALA A 623 -10.10 10.12 26.62
CA ALA A 623 -9.42 9.38 27.68
C ALA A 623 -9.30 7.88 27.35
N ALA A 624 -10.37 7.27 26.84
CA ALA A 624 -10.36 5.86 26.43
C ALA A 624 -9.36 5.59 25.29
N LEU A 625 -9.30 6.46 24.28
CA LEU A 625 -8.36 6.34 23.15
C LEU A 625 -6.91 6.58 23.55
N VAL A 626 -6.65 7.49 24.51
CA VAL A 626 -5.30 7.70 25.06
C VAL A 626 -4.85 6.52 25.92
N ALA A 627 -5.79 5.86 26.60
CA ALA A 627 -5.52 4.70 27.46
C ALA A 627 -5.38 3.38 26.68
N SER A 628 -5.98 3.26 25.49
CA SER A 628 -5.83 2.06 24.67
C SER A 628 -4.39 1.95 24.14
N SER A 629 -3.67 0.92 24.60
CA SER A 629 -2.31 0.56 24.17
C SER A 629 -2.29 0.16 22.69
N GLY A 630 -1.33 0.68 21.90
CA GLY A 630 -1.05 0.17 20.56
C GLY A 630 -0.95 1.23 19.45
N VAL A 631 -0.28 2.35 19.70
CA VAL A 631 -0.16 3.41 18.69
C VAL A 631 1.31 3.71 18.42
N ASP A 632 1.72 3.30 17.22
CA ASP A 632 2.91 3.69 16.47
C ASP A 632 3.20 5.22 16.57
N ASP A 633 4.47 5.61 16.52
CA ASP A 633 4.95 7.00 16.52
C ASP A 633 4.24 7.88 15.49
N ARG A 634 3.68 7.26 14.45
CA ARG A 634 2.85 7.86 13.38
C ARG A 634 1.70 8.77 13.86
N TRP A 635 1.18 8.61 15.08
CA TRP A 635 0.03 9.41 15.58
C TRP A 635 0.35 10.27 16.79
N ARG A 636 1.64 10.56 17.03
CA ARG A 636 2.11 11.33 18.19
C ARG A 636 1.39 12.68 18.34
N LEU A 637 1.19 13.42 17.24
CA LEU A 637 0.49 14.71 17.23
C LEU A 637 -0.98 14.60 17.65
N ASP A 638 -1.73 13.70 17.02
CA ASP A 638 -3.15 13.47 17.33
C ASP A 638 -3.35 13.02 18.79
N ARG A 639 -2.43 12.18 19.30
CA ARG A 639 -2.45 11.72 20.69
C ARG A 639 -2.21 12.86 21.69
N LEU A 640 -1.25 13.74 21.44
CA LEU A 640 -1.00 14.91 22.30
C LEU A 640 -2.26 15.76 22.42
N ILE A 641 -2.98 15.96 21.32
CA ILE A 641 -4.22 16.75 21.33
C ILE A 641 -5.34 16.00 22.05
N LEU A 642 -5.51 14.69 21.81
CA LEU A 642 -6.49 13.90 22.56
C LEU A 642 -6.20 13.90 24.06
N GLN A 643 -4.93 13.90 24.47
CA GLN A 643 -4.55 14.02 25.88
C GLN A 643 -4.95 15.39 26.45
N GLN A 644 -4.79 16.47 25.68
CA GLN A 644 -5.28 17.80 26.08
C GLN A 644 -6.81 17.84 26.19
N VAL A 645 -7.53 17.19 25.26
CA VAL A 645 -9.00 17.07 25.31
C VAL A 645 -9.42 16.26 26.55
N ALA A 646 -8.81 15.10 26.77
CA ALA A 646 -9.11 14.19 27.89
C ALA A 646 -8.87 14.86 29.25
N THR A 647 -7.76 15.58 29.40
CA THR A 647 -7.38 16.23 30.67
C THR A 647 -7.96 17.63 30.85
N GLY A 648 -8.41 18.26 29.76
CA GLY A 648 -8.79 19.68 29.73
C GLY A 648 -7.62 20.65 29.94
N ARG A 649 -6.36 20.17 29.90
CA ARG A 649 -5.16 21.00 30.08
C ARG A 649 -4.48 21.21 28.73
N GLN A 650 -4.16 22.47 28.41
CA GLN A 650 -3.37 22.78 27.23
C GLN A 650 -1.87 22.64 27.53
N ASP A 651 -1.15 21.92 26.67
CA ASP A 651 0.31 21.86 26.66
C ASP A 651 0.81 22.23 25.27
N SER A 652 1.03 23.52 25.06
CA SER A 652 1.48 24.02 23.76
C SER A 652 2.94 23.68 23.46
N ALA A 653 3.78 23.46 24.48
CA ALA A 653 5.22 23.28 24.25
C ALA A 653 5.54 21.91 23.62
N ALA A 654 4.98 20.84 24.17
CA ALA A 654 5.13 19.51 23.60
C ALA A 654 4.49 19.41 22.19
N LEU A 655 3.34 20.07 22.00
CA LEU A 655 2.67 20.13 20.71
C LEU A 655 3.46 20.92 19.67
N ASP A 656 4.00 22.10 20.04
CA ASP A 656 4.83 22.94 19.16
C ASP A 656 6.10 22.17 18.73
N ALA A 657 6.76 21.46 19.65
CA ALA A 657 7.93 20.64 19.34
C ALA A 657 7.60 19.47 18.38
N ALA A 658 6.51 18.74 18.65
CA ALA A 658 6.07 17.66 17.77
C ALA A 658 5.67 18.17 16.37
N ALA A 659 5.07 19.36 16.30
CA ALA A 659 4.66 19.99 15.05
C ALA A 659 5.86 20.35 14.16
N GLU A 660 6.95 20.86 14.75
CA GLU A 660 8.17 21.16 14.00
C GLU A 660 8.86 19.89 13.48
N ILE A 661 8.88 18.81 14.27
CA ILE A 661 9.40 17.51 13.83
C ILE A 661 8.60 17.01 12.63
N GLU A 662 7.28 17.01 12.72
CA GLU A 662 6.41 16.55 11.63
C GLU A 662 6.59 17.39 10.37
N TYR A 663 6.61 18.72 10.50
CA TYR A 663 6.83 19.62 9.38
C TYR A 663 8.19 19.43 8.70
N SER A 664 9.24 19.14 9.48
CA SER A 664 10.59 18.88 8.95
C SER A 664 10.65 17.61 8.10
N ARG A 665 9.82 16.61 8.42
CA ARG A 665 9.69 15.36 7.66
C ARG A 665 8.80 15.56 6.44
N LEU A 666 7.64 16.19 6.63
CA LEU A 666 6.63 16.39 5.59
C LEU A 666 6.12 17.85 5.61
N PRO A 667 6.65 18.74 4.76
CA PRO A 667 6.22 20.14 4.73
C PRO A 667 4.72 20.33 4.47
N ALA A 668 4.09 19.41 3.73
CA ALA A 668 2.65 19.41 3.50
C ALA A 668 1.82 19.28 4.79
N ALA A 669 2.37 18.68 5.85
CA ALA A 669 1.73 18.53 7.16
C ALA A 669 1.34 19.89 7.79
N ALA A 670 1.92 21.01 7.33
CA ALA A 670 1.48 22.34 7.71
C ALA A 670 -0.03 22.58 7.54
N TYR A 671 -0.70 21.93 6.57
CA TYR A 671 -2.16 21.99 6.44
C TYR A 671 -2.88 21.25 7.59
N GLN A 672 -2.39 20.06 7.95
CA GLN A 672 -2.89 19.33 9.11
C GLN A 672 -2.65 20.12 10.40
N LEU A 673 -1.45 20.68 10.59
CA LEU A 673 -1.10 21.51 11.74
C LEU A 673 -2.02 22.74 11.83
N ALA A 674 -2.24 23.45 10.73
CA ALA A 674 -3.19 24.57 10.69
C ALA A 674 -4.61 24.14 11.13
N ALA A 675 -5.08 22.97 10.69
CA ALA A 675 -6.36 22.42 11.14
C ALA A 675 -6.34 22.09 12.64
N LEU A 676 -5.29 21.43 13.14
CA LEU A 676 -5.16 21.03 14.54
C LEU A 676 -5.12 22.23 15.50
N TYR A 677 -4.30 23.25 15.21
CA TYR A 677 -4.26 24.47 16.04
C TYR A 677 -5.59 25.24 16.01
N THR A 678 -6.34 25.17 14.90
CA THR A 678 -7.69 25.73 14.82
C THR A 678 -8.65 25.03 15.80
N ARG A 679 -8.58 23.69 15.89
CA ARG A 679 -9.46 22.88 16.76
C ARG A 679 -9.28 23.20 18.24
N ILE A 680 -8.06 23.49 18.67
CA ILE A 680 -7.76 23.87 20.06
C ILE A 680 -7.98 25.37 20.35
N GLY A 681 -8.47 26.13 19.37
CA GLY A 681 -8.82 27.55 19.51
C GLY A 681 -7.67 28.52 19.26
N ASP A 682 -6.49 28.05 18.84
CA ASP A 682 -5.34 28.90 18.56
C ASP A 682 -5.25 29.29 17.08
N ILE A 683 -6.09 30.26 16.71
CA ILE A 683 -6.15 30.78 15.34
C ILE A 683 -4.83 31.46 14.94
N ARG A 684 -4.10 32.04 15.90
CA ARG A 684 -2.84 32.72 15.61
C ARG A 684 -1.80 31.72 15.11
N ARG A 685 -1.59 30.62 15.83
CA ARG A 685 -0.67 29.54 15.39
C ARG A 685 -1.18 28.83 14.14
N ALA A 686 -2.49 28.61 14.02
CA ALA A 686 -3.07 28.03 12.82
C ALA A 686 -2.74 28.83 11.55
N LEU A 687 -2.81 30.17 11.64
CA LEU A 687 -2.45 31.06 10.54
C LEU A 687 -0.94 31.04 10.21
N ILE A 688 -0.06 30.87 11.21
CA ILE A 688 1.39 30.70 10.98
C ILE A 688 1.66 29.41 10.18
N TRP A 689 1.04 28.30 10.57
CA TRP A 689 1.15 27.04 9.83
C TRP A 689 0.56 27.15 8.43
N LEU A 690 -0.58 27.83 8.27
CA LEU A 690 -1.17 28.09 6.96
C LEU A 690 -0.22 28.86 6.04
N ASP A 691 0.50 29.87 6.56
CA ASP A 691 1.47 30.62 5.76
C ASP A 691 2.63 29.72 5.29
N ARG A 692 3.16 28.89 6.20
CA ARG A 692 4.23 27.92 5.93
C ARG A 692 3.80 26.80 4.98
N ALA A 693 2.49 26.54 4.88
CA ALA A 693 1.98 25.46 4.06
C ALA A 693 2.35 25.66 2.57
N PRO A 694 2.96 24.63 1.94
CA PRO A 694 3.45 24.77 0.58
C PRO A 694 2.28 24.81 -0.42
N VAL A 695 2.54 25.36 -1.59
CA VAL A 695 1.60 25.39 -2.73
C VAL A 695 2.00 24.42 -3.84
N ARG A 696 3.02 23.60 -3.56
CA ARG A 696 3.51 22.48 -4.37
C ARG A 696 3.71 21.27 -3.45
N GLN A 697 3.67 20.05 -4.00
CA GLN A 697 3.83 18.79 -3.25
C GLN A 697 2.92 18.73 -2.02
N THR A 698 1.68 19.15 -2.21
CA THR A 698 0.71 19.33 -1.12
C THR A 698 -0.05 18.06 -0.79
N SER A 699 0.01 17.05 -1.67
CA SER A 699 -0.67 15.76 -1.53
C SER A 699 -2.16 15.85 -1.21
N GLY A 700 -2.83 16.95 -1.62
CA GLY A 700 -4.25 17.16 -1.31
C GLY A 700 -4.56 17.57 0.12
N GLN A 701 -3.55 17.80 0.97
CA GLN A 701 -3.75 18.01 2.41
C GLN A 701 -4.53 19.29 2.76
N TRP A 702 -4.55 20.29 1.87
CA TRP A 702 -5.36 21.51 2.07
C TRP A 702 -6.85 21.21 2.30
N SER A 703 -7.34 20.07 1.81
CA SER A 703 -8.73 19.66 1.98
C SER A 703 -9.10 19.37 3.45
N LEU A 704 -8.12 19.13 4.32
CA LEU A 704 -8.32 19.05 5.78
C LEU A 704 -8.87 20.35 6.37
N LEU A 705 -8.65 21.48 5.69
CA LEU A 705 -9.15 22.78 6.13
C LEU A 705 -10.65 22.97 5.87
N TYR A 706 -11.32 22.04 5.19
CA TYR A 706 -12.77 22.08 4.97
C TYR A 706 -13.59 21.41 6.07
N TRP A 707 -12.96 20.78 7.06
CA TRP A 707 -13.68 20.10 8.14
C TRP A 707 -14.44 21.08 9.02
N PRO A 708 -15.60 20.71 9.60
CA PRO A 708 -16.46 21.62 10.35
C PRO A 708 -15.74 22.34 11.49
N SER A 709 -14.91 21.62 12.26
CA SER A 709 -14.14 22.18 13.38
C SER A 709 -13.11 23.24 12.96
N VAL A 710 -12.76 23.31 11.67
CA VAL A 710 -11.78 24.25 11.10
C VAL A 710 -12.45 25.53 10.55
N ALA A 711 -13.77 25.66 10.69
CA ALA A 711 -14.51 26.86 10.25
C ALA A 711 -13.93 28.20 10.74
N PRO A 712 -13.43 28.35 11.99
CA PRO A 712 -12.82 29.60 12.44
C PRO A 712 -11.66 30.09 11.56
N LEU A 713 -10.79 29.18 11.07
CA LEU A 713 -9.70 29.53 10.16
C LEU A 713 -10.24 29.97 8.79
N ARG A 714 -11.31 29.32 8.29
CA ARG A 714 -11.93 29.69 7.02
C ARG A 714 -12.56 31.08 7.01
N ARG A 715 -12.95 31.61 8.18
CA ARG A 715 -13.46 32.97 8.33
C ARG A 715 -12.41 34.04 8.07
N GLU A 716 -11.12 33.69 8.14
CA GLU A 716 -10.02 34.61 7.90
C GLU A 716 -9.74 34.75 6.38
N PRO A 717 -9.62 35.98 5.84
CA PRO A 717 -9.32 36.18 4.41
C PRO A 717 -8.02 35.50 3.93
N ARG A 718 -7.08 35.28 4.86
CA ARG A 718 -5.81 34.56 4.60
C ARG A 718 -6.03 33.12 4.15
N PHE A 719 -7.07 32.45 4.64
CA PHE A 719 -7.47 31.13 4.14
C PHE A 719 -7.81 31.18 2.66
N PHE A 720 -8.68 32.12 2.26
CA PHE A 720 -9.10 32.25 0.88
C PHE A 720 -7.94 32.63 -0.06
N ALA A 721 -7.04 33.49 0.41
CA ALA A 721 -5.81 33.81 -0.31
C ALA A 721 -4.91 32.58 -0.53
N LYS A 722 -4.76 31.69 0.47
CA LYS A 722 -4.04 30.43 0.29
C LYS A 722 -4.71 29.52 -0.73
N MET A 723 -6.05 29.42 -0.73
CA MET A 723 -6.79 28.67 -1.76
C MET A 723 -6.59 29.25 -3.17
N ALA A 724 -6.46 30.58 -3.29
CA ALA A 724 -6.11 31.23 -4.54
C ALA A 724 -4.70 30.86 -5.02
N GLN A 725 -3.71 30.81 -4.13
CA GLN A 725 -2.34 30.37 -4.46
C GLN A 725 -2.29 28.91 -4.94
N LEU A 726 -3.19 28.06 -4.45
CA LEU A 726 -3.36 26.68 -4.96
C LEU A 726 -4.07 26.64 -6.34
N GLY A 727 -4.61 27.76 -6.80
CA GLY A 727 -5.36 27.87 -8.06
C GLY A 727 -6.82 27.40 -7.97
N LEU A 728 -7.37 27.23 -6.77
CA LEU A 728 -8.76 26.80 -6.58
C LEU A 728 -9.75 27.92 -6.91
N VAL A 729 -9.38 29.18 -6.66
CA VAL A 729 -10.22 30.33 -7.02
C VAL A 729 -10.46 30.41 -8.52
N ASP A 730 -9.42 30.21 -9.33
CA ASP A 730 -9.56 30.15 -10.79
C ASP A 730 -10.47 29.00 -11.24
N TYR A 731 -10.35 27.85 -10.59
CA TYR A 731 -11.22 26.70 -10.83
C TYR A 731 -12.69 27.04 -10.54
N TRP A 732 -13.01 27.56 -9.35
CA TRP A 732 -14.40 27.91 -8.97
C TRP A 732 -15.02 28.95 -9.88
N ARG A 733 -14.23 29.96 -10.30
CA ARG A 733 -14.68 30.99 -11.25
C ARG A 733 -14.99 30.37 -12.62
N ARG A 734 -14.10 29.54 -13.14
CA ARG A 734 -14.28 28.88 -14.44
C ARG A 734 -15.50 27.95 -14.46
N GLU A 735 -15.70 27.18 -13.41
CA GLU A 735 -16.87 26.29 -13.27
C GLU A 735 -18.16 27.04 -12.91
N ASN A 736 -18.07 28.35 -12.62
CA ASN A 736 -19.16 29.16 -12.06
C ASN A 736 -19.85 28.49 -10.86
N ARG A 737 -19.07 27.80 -10.04
CA ARG A 737 -19.54 27.01 -8.90
C ARG A 737 -18.63 27.28 -7.70
N TRP A 738 -19.24 27.78 -6.62
CA TRP A 738 -18.53 28.14 -5.40
C TRP A 738 -18.54 26.99 -4.39
N PRO A 739 -17.47 26.82 -3.61
CA PRO A 739 -17.35 25.76 -2.60
C PRO A 739 -18.35 25.99 -1.45
N ASP A 740 -18.63 24.91 -0.72
CA ASP A 740 -19.69 24.89 0.29
C ASP A 740 -19.43 25.92 1.40
N PHE A 741 -18.15 26.11 1.78
CA PHE A 741 -17.78 27.05 2.83
C PHE A 741 -18.16 28.50 2.53
N CYS A 742 -18.32 28.89 1.26
CA CYS A 742 -18.74 30.25 0.90
C CYS A 742 -20.14 30.62 1.38
N ARG A 743 -20.93 29.64 1.86
CA ARG A 743 -22.24 29.83 2.47
C ARG A 743 -22.21 29.76 3.99
N GLU A 744 -21.03 29.52 4.60
CA GLU A 744 -20.89 29.46 6.05
C GLU A 744 -21.13 30.83 6.71
N PRO A 745 -21.79 30.88 7.88
CA PRO A 745 -21.95 32.12 8.60
C PRO A 745 -20.63 32.60 9.22
N GLY A 746 -20.46 33.92 9.26
CA GLY A 746 -19.35 34.57 9.93
C GLY A 746 -18.05 34.68 9.12
N LEU A 747 -18.08 34.39 7.81
CA LEU A 747 -16.99 34.76 6.92
C LEU A 747 -16.75 36.27 6.95
N ARG A 748 -15.50 36.69 7.05
CA ARG A 748 -15.11 38.12 7.02
C ARG A 748 -14.95 38.68 5.61
N TYR A 749 -15.29 37.89 4.61
CA TYR A 749 -15.17 38.21 3.19
C TYR A 749 -16.30 37.56 2.41
N ASP A 750 -16.68 38.17 1.29
CA ASP A 750 -17.53 37.54 0.29
C ASP A 750 -16.65 36.83 -0.75
N CYS A 751 -16.87 35.55 -0.98
CA CYS A 751 -16.01 34.75 -1.85
C CYS A 751 -15.89 35.31 -3.28
N ARG A 752 -16.97 35.87 -3.84
CA ARG A 752 -16.95 36.41 -5.21
C ARG A 752 -16.13 37.69 -5.26
N ARG A 753 -16.41 38.64 -4.35
CA ARG A 753 -15.69 39.91 -4.25
C ARG A 753 -14.21 39.70 -3.93
N GLU A 754 -13.88 38.80 -3.01
CA GLU A 754 -12.49 38.52 -2.66
C GLU A 754 -11.75 37.83 -3.81
N ALA A 755 -12.42 36.95 -4.55
CA ALA A 755 -11.84 36.35 -5.75
C ALA A 755 -11.52 37.41 -6.81
N ASP A 756 -12.44 38.33 -7.10
CA ASP A 756 -12.20 39.40 -8.08
C ASP A 756 -11.06 40.34 -7.61
N ARG A 757 -10.99 40.64 -6.31
CA ARG A 757 -9.87 41.38 -5.71
C ARG A 757 -8.53 40.67 -5.88
N LEU A 758 -8.45 39.37 -5.60
CA LEU A 758 -7.22 38.59 -5.73
C LEU A 758 -6.77 38.43 -7.19
N VAL A 759 -7.72 38.32 -8.12
CA VAL A 759 -7.46 38.30 -9.56
C VAL A 759 -6.92 39.65 -10.02
N ALA A 760 -7.56 40.76 -9.62
CA ALA A 760 -7.09 42.11 -9.95
C ALA A 760 -5.68 42.39 -9.40
N ALA A 761 -5.34 41.81 -8.25
CA ALA A 761 -4.01 41.91 -7.65
C ALA A 761 -2.95 40.98 -8.29
N GLY A 762 -3.29 40.21 -9.32
CA GLY A 762 -2.40 39.23 -9.95
C GLY A 762 -2.04 38.02 -9.08
N ARG A 763 -2.74 37.83 -7.95
CA ARG A 763 -2.43 36.79 -6.96
C ARG A 763 -3.20 35.48 -7.15
N ALA A 764 -4.24 35.49 -7.98
CA ALA A 764 -5.00 34.29 -8.34
C ALA A 764 -4.38 33.54 -9.54
N VAL A 765 -3.58 34.21 -10.35
CA VAL A 765 -2.98 33.63 -11.57
C VAL A 765 -1.65 32.98 -11.22
N ASN A 766 -1.67 31.67 -10.94
CA ASN A 766 -0.42 30.91 -11.04
C ASN A 766 0.12 31.06 -12.47
N ALA A 767 1.36 31.53 -12.59
CA ALA A 767 2.11 31.68 -13.85
C ALA A 767 2.35 30.32 -14.54
N GLY A 768 1.29 29.72 -15.08
CA GLY A 768 1.29 28.46 -15.81
C GLY A 768 0.33 28.43 -17.00
N ASN A 769 -0.13 29.60 -17.45
CA ASN A 769 -1.16 29.74 -18.50
C ASN A 769 -0.59 30.05 -19.90
N ALA A 770 0.72 29.99 -20.12
CA ALA A 770 1.32 30.34 -21.42
C ALA A 770 1.64 29.13 -22.33
N ALA A 771 1.59 27.90 -21.85
CA ALA A 771 1.96 26.73 -22.63
C ALA A 771 0.90 25.64 -22.50
N PHE A 772 -0.21 25.76 -23.23
CA PHE A 772 -1.11 24.69 -23.71
C PHE A 772 -2.34 25.39 -24.33
N ARG A 773 -2.13 25.99 -25.51
CA ARG A 773 -3.14 26.05 -26.56
C ARG A 773 -2.83 24.95 -27.56
#